data_AF-A0A7L6CQF9-F1
#
_entry.id   AF-A0A7L6CQF9-F1
#
_cell.length_a   1.000
_cell.length_b   1.000
_cell.length_c   1.000
_cell.angle_alpha   90.00
_cell.angle_beta   90.00
_cell.angle_gamma   90.00
#
_symmetry.space_group_name_H-M   'P 1'
#
loop_
_entity.id
_entity.type
_entity.pdbx_description
1 polymer ?
#
loop_
_entity_poly.entity_id
_entity_poly.type
_entity_poly.pdbx_seq_one_letter_code
_entity_poly.pdbx_strand_id
1 'polypeptide(L)'
;MHISPPILFPRQNNEEYAAWIMRTMPVDPRRGFPVNGVESWHGGIHIPHTDTGALANPLRAVADGVVVYASYPAPTEKRDTKPLNYDGATDNGCVLIRHEILTGEDPVLCVFYSLTMHMKQVRPEIQGKPGVTVRRGQVIGTTGMVSGQNAYHFQLCCSSDMLKMLCGRDHGSLDVSAPGRAKPVYGHRYFRLPEGTAIYQGSTPYGLSAYPNFVTTEALYIIHEGAKTRTLHKVGDDYQPVGEAAIAVDYICEPTAAVSGHKTYSDWVRVAFPGGEGWVDVSSPVVKTWTDADFPDWAGWTLVDDDTTPDGQCNSATVKNAQEKQDSDFTRFICQFPLEWDFASFDTRFSWLKAPNASLPEPMNNESYAELKEHARALSFFDKLPVETQKELAGLIWHFDPRGLMIQLQKAERRLIYSSANGSKRKKMNDFTVDDMRYGDLTKEQILAQGKLNRVNVFGEEFKINLFDFNKTVDQHFASMDNMAFWTAWGEYTALIQIMLEKFRKNEGGVLRHELLNKAFLEHKTTKECVDKIKKITNELLHNNGFKSLTLEDLGELNLRISKEAKLPKFDDWDWFNGLGITIHDTYSTKVYLDDFEIIETGTVSPHSKKFKLRLTFQIQDHFGLDTDDVNGKGFEDLTWFCSWFILQRYKPYGFKPFINEANFSTWVES
;
A
#
# COMPACT_ATOMS: atom_id res chain seq x y z
N MET A 1 -1.40 -7.86 10.44
CA MET A 1 -2.51 -7.78 9.48
C MET A 1 -3.60 -6.99 10.15
N HIS A 2 -4.05 -5.91 9.50
CA HIS A 2 -5.04 -4.97 10.03
C HIS A 2 -6.46 -5.51 9.92
N ILE A 3 -6.74 -6.31 8.88
CA ILE A 3 -8.10 -6.76 8.60
C ILE A 3 -8.17 -8.23 8.13
N SER A 4 -9.21 -8.96 8.54
CA SER A 4 -9.42 -10.37 8.22
C SER A 4 -10.92 -10.72 8.16
N PRO A 5 -11.34 -11.78 7.44
CA PRO A 5 -12.74 -12.19 7.38
C PRO A 5 -13.38 -12.41 8.75
N PRO A 6 -14.72 -12.25 8.87
CA PRO A 6 -15.44 -12.56 10.11
C PRO A 6 -15.25 -14.01 10.57
N ILE A 7 -14.98 -14.93 9.63
CA ILE A 7 -14.65 -16.33 9.91
C ILE A 7 -13.26 -16.64 9.38
N LEU A 8 -12.35 -17.00 10.28
CA LEU A 8 -10.94 -17.26 9.97
C LEU A 8 -10.73 -18.69 9.49
N PHE A 9 -10.90 -18.91 8.19
CA PHE A 9 -10.42 -20.15 7.56
C PHE A 9 -8.92 -20.07 7.28
N PRO A 10 -8.17 -21.20 7.36
CA PRO A 10 -6.77 -21.22 6.97
C PRO A 10 -6.57 -20.74 5.52
N ARG A 11 -5.49 -19.98 5.31
CA ARG A 11 -4.98 -19.68 3.97
C ARG A 11 -4.34 -20.92 3.38
N GLN A 12 -4.57 -21.15 2.09
CA GLN A 12 -3.86 -22.18 1.34
C GLN A 12 -2.42 -21.71 1.03
N ASN A 13 -1.53 -22.65 0.73
CA ASN A 13 -0.15 -22.33 0.37
C ASN A 13 -0.13 -21.42 -0.87
N ASN A 14 0.61 -20.30 -0.80
CA ASN A 14 0.74 -19.31 -1.87
C ASN A 14 -0.59 -18.66 -2.32
N GLU A 15 -1.66 -18.75 -1.52
CA GLU A 15 -2.93 -18.10 -1.82
C GLU A 15 -2.82 -16.59 -1.56
N GLU A 16 -3.09 -15.78 -2.58
CA GLU A 16 -3.17 -14.33 -2.46
C GLU A 16 -4.26 -13.90 -1.47
N TYR A 17 -4.06 -12.76 -0.79
CA TYR A 17 -5.04 -12.29 0.20
C TYR A 17 -6.44 -12.08 -0.41
N ALA A 18 -6.50 -11.50 -1.61
CA ALA A 18 -7.76 -11.31 -2.33
C ALA A 18 -8.48 -12.63 -2.64
N ALA A 19 -7.74 -13.65 -3.08
CA ALA A 19 -8.30 -14.97 -3.34
C ALA A 19 -8.85 -15.61 -2.04
N TRP A 20 -8.12 -15.46 -0.93
CA TRP A 20 -8.56 -15.91 0.39
C TRP A 20 -9.85 -15.23 0.84
N ILE A 21 -9.95 -13.90 0.74
CA ILE A 21 -11.17 -13.15 1.08
C ILE A 21 -12.36 -13.65 0.24
N MET A 22 -12.19 -13.72 -1.09
CA MET A 22 -13.28 -14.11 -2.00
C MET A 22 -13.77 -15.54 -1.74
N ARG A 23 -12.87 -16.47 -1.43
CA ARG A 23 -13.20 -17.86 -1.10
C ARG A 23 -13.90 -18.01 0.25
N THR A 24 -13.51 -17.21 1.25
CA THR A 24 -13.98 -17.35 2.63
C THR A 24 -15.25 -16.58 2.95
N MET A 25 -15.64 -15.66 2.08
CA MET A 25 -16.86 -14.86 2.19
C MET A 25 -17.75 -15.10 0.96
N PRO A 26 -18.30 -16.32 0.78
CA PRO A 26 -19.26 -16.58 -0.29
C PRO A 26 -20.50 -15.71 -0.09
N VAL A 27 -21.09 -15.25 -1.18
CA VAL A 27 -22.26 -14.35 -1.15
C VAL A 27 -23.49 -15.12 -1.62
N ASP A 28 -24.60 -15.00 -0.91
CA ASP A 28 -25.91 -15.38 -1.43
C ASP A 28 -26.25 -14.47 -2.63
N PRO A 29 -26.38 -15.01 -3.86
CA PRO A 29 -26.61 -14.21 -5.06
C PRO A 29 -27.89 -13.37 -5.03
N ARG A 30 -28.87 -13.70 -4.16
CA ARG A 30 -30.13 -12.95 -4.00
C ARG A 30 -30.06 -11.86 -2.93
N ARG A 31 -28.99 -11.84 -2.15
CA ARG A 31 -28.79 -10.98 -0.96
C ARG A 31 -27.37 -10.40 -0.93
N GLY A 32 -26.90 -9.97 -2.10
CA GLY A 32 -25.59 -9.38 -2.31
C GLY A 32 -25.61 -7.85 -2.25
N PHE A 33 -24.42 -7.26 -2.29
CA PHE A 33 -24.23 -5.83 -2.49
C PHE A 33 -24.24 -5.51 -4.00
N PRO A 34 -24.74 -4.34 -4.44
CA PRO A 34 -25.40 -3.29 -3.66
C PRO A 34 -26.94 -3.39 -3.63
N VAL A 35 -27.52 -4.38 -4.32
CA VAL A 35 -28.97 -4.50 -4.50
C VAL A 35 -29.43 -5.92 -4.18
N ASN A 36 -30.52 -6.05 -3.43
CA ASN A 36 -31.13 -7.35 -3.12
C ASN A 36 -32.10 -7.82 -4.22
N GLY A 37 -32.65 -9.03 -4.07
CA GLY A 37 -33.55 -9.64 -5.05
C GLY A 37 -34.90 -8.94 -5.29
N VAL A 38 -35.20 -7.83 -4.61
CA VAL A 38 -36.40 -6.99 -4.84
C VAL A 38 -36.04 -5.55 -5.23
N GLU A 39 -34.85 -5.36 -5.82
CA GLU A 39 -34.37 -4.08 -6.34
C GLU A 39 -34.20 -2.96 -5.28
N SER A 40 -34.07 -3.34 -4.01
CA SER A 40 -33.79 -2.41 -2.91
C SER A 40 -32.29 -2.37 -2.61
N TRP A 41 -31.81 -1.19 -2.17
CA TRP A 41 -30.44 -1.04 -1.67
C TRP A 41 -30.15 -2.04 -0.54
N HIS A 42 -28.94 -2.59 -0.56
CA HIS A 42 -28.47 -3.58 0.41
C HIS A 42 -27.03 -3.26 0.81
N GLY A 43 -26.84 -2.91 2.09
CA GLY A 43 -25.59 -2.36 2.65
C GLY A 43 -24.41 -3.32 2.75
N GLY A 44 -24.62 -4.61 2.50
CA GLY A 44 -23.59 -5.63 2.73
C GLY A 44 -23.86 -6.90 1.95
N ILE A 45 -23.48 -8.04 2.53
CA ILE A 45 -23.65 -9.36 1.93
C ILE A 45 -24.20 -10.34 2.95
N HIS A 46 -25.06 -11.25 2.51
CA HIS A 46 -25.40 -12.44 3.29
C HIS A 46 -24.41 -13.55 2.97
N ILE A 47 -23.78 -14.09 4.02
CA ILE A 47 -22.79 -15.15 3.90
C ILE A 47 -23.43 -16.44 4.42
N PRO A 48 -23.70 -17.44 3.55
CA PRO A 48 -24.22 -18.73 3.98
C PRO A 48 -23.15 -19.47 4.78
N HIS A 49 -23.58 -20.24 5.76
CA HIS A 49 -22.70 -21.05 6.59
C HIS A 49 -23.12 -22.51 6.63
N THR A 50 -22.15 -23.41 6.54
CA THR A 50 -22.38 -24.87 6.47
C THR A 50 -22.40 -25.55 7.84
N ASP A 51 -22.42 -24.79 8.94
CA ASP A 51 -22.33 -25.38 10.29
C ASP A 51 -23.65 -26.04 10.67
N THR A 52 -23.70 -27.33 10.42
CA THR A 52 -24.76 -28.24 10.90
C THR A 52 -24.25 -29.16 12.02
N GLY A 53 -22.95 -29.06 12.38
CA GLY A 53 -22.27 -29.87 13.41
C GLY A 53 -22.16 -29.21 14.80
N ALA A 54 -21.61 -29.94 15.77
CA ALA A 54 -21.56 -29.54 17.19
C ALA A 54 -20.55 -28.41 17.53
N LEU A 55 -19.62 -28.08 16.63
CA LEU A 55 -18.61 -27.02 16.82
C LEU A 55 -18.77 -25.98 15.72
N ALA A 56 -19.54 -24.93 16.00
CA ALA A 56 -19.70 -23.83 15.05
C ALA A 56 -18.43 -22.98 14.96
N ASN A 57 -18.03 -22.59 13.74
CA ASN A 57 -17.00 -21.60 13.51
C ASN A 57 -17.47 -20.24 14.08
N PRO A 58 -16.74 -19.67 15.05
CA PRO A 58 -17.15 -18.43 15.66
C PRO A 58 -16.97 -17.25 14.71
N LEU A 59 -17.89 -16.29 14.79
CA LEU A 59 -17.74 -14.97 14.20
C LEU A 59 -16.77 -14.14 15.02
N ARG A 60 -15.90 -13.40 14.35
CA ARG A 60 -14.80 -12.64 14.94
C ARG A 60 -14.80 -11.19 14.46
N ALA A 61 -14.27 -10.31 15.30
CA ALA A 61 -14.02 -8.92 14.90
C ALA A 61 -13.01 -8.90 13.75
N VAL A 62 -13.33 -8.15 12.69
CA VAL A 62 -12.55 -8.14 11.44
C VAL A 62 -11.31 -7.28 11.51
N ALA A 63 -11.25 -6.34 12.44
CA ALA A 63 -10.14 -5.45 12.74
C ALA A 63 -10.22 -5.04 14.23
N ASP A 64 -9.15 -4.44 14.76
CA ASP A 64 -9.18 -3.80 16.07
C ASP A 64 -10.23 -2.68 16.07
N GLY A 65 -10.93 -2.48 17.19
CA GLY A 65 -11.97 -1.46 17.28
C GLY A 65 -12.69 -1.42 18.61
N VAL A 66 -13.76 -0.63 18.64
CA VAL A 66 -14.62 -0.44 19.81
C VAL A 66 -16.05 -0.83 19.44
N VAL A 67 -16.62 -1.74 20.21
CA VAL A 67 -18.03 -2.13 20.08
C VAL A 67 -18.88 -0.91 20.44
N VAL A 68 -19.63 -0.38 19.49
CA VAL A 68 -20.55 0.76 19.70
C VAL A 68 -21.97 0.27 19.97
N TYR A 69 -22.30 -0.95 19.56
CA TYR A 69 -23.56 -1.61 19.90
C TYR A 69 -23.43 -3.13 19.82
N ALA A 70 -24.08 -3.83 20.75
CA ALA A 70 -24.19 -5.28 20.73
C ALA A 70 -25.52 -5.69 21.39
N SER A 71 -26.37 -6.40 20.66
CA SER A 71 -27.70 -6.76 21.13
C SER A 71 -27.70 -8.02 22.00
N TYR A 72 -28.78 -8.21 22.77
CA TYR A 72 -29.13 -9.51 23.36
C TYR A 72 -29.96 -10.28 22.32
N PRO A 73 -29.43 -11.37 21.73
CA PRO A 73 -30.21 -12.17 20.78
C PRO A 73 -31.48 -12.71 21.43
N ALA A 74 -32.57 -12.73 20.68
CA ALA A 74 -33.81 -13.35 21.12
C ALA A 74 -33.60 -14.86 21.31
N PRO A 75 -34.24 -15.47 22.33
CA PRO A 75 -34.23 -16.92 22.47
C PRO A 75 -34.99 -17.58 21.32
N THR A 76 -34.68 -18.85 21.06
CA THR A 76 -35.20 -19.64 19.93
C THR A 76 -36.72 -19.58 19.82
N GLU A 77 -37.46 -19.61 20.94
CA GLU A 77 -38.93 -19.59 20.94
C GLU A 77 -39.49 -18.26 20.42
N LYS A 78 -38.79 -17.14 20.69
CA LYS A 78 -39.15 -15.83 20.16
C LYS A 78 -38.70 -15.65 18.71
N ARG A 79 -37.56 -16.24 18.35
CA ARG A 79 -37.08 -16.26 16.95
C ARG A 79 -38.03 -17.01 16.03
N ASP A 80 -38.61 -18.11 16.51
CA ASP A 80 -39.50 -18.99 15.73
C ASP A 80 -40.95 -18.47 15.68
N THR A 81 -41.22 -17.28 16.21
CA THR A 81 -42.53 -16.61 16.17
C THR A 81 -42.41 -15.21 15.54
N LYS A 82 -43.54 -14.66 15.07
CA LYS A 82 -43.59 -13.27 14.60
C LYS A 82 -43.23 -12.31 15.76
N PRO A 83 -42.49 -11.21 15.50
CA PRO A 83 -42.14 -10.70 14.18
C PRO A 83 -40.85 -11.27 13.58
N LEU A 84 -40.04 -12.03 14.32
CA LEU A 84 -38.74 -12.52 13.82
C LEU A 84 -38.87 -13.64 12.78
N ASN A 85 -39.93 -14.44 12.86
CA ASN A 85 -40.28 -15.45 11.87
C ASN A 85 -41.22 -14.89 10.78
N TYR A 86 -40.81 -13.80 10.11
CA TYR A 86 -41.62 -13.14 9.07
C TYR A 86 -41.64 -13.97 7.77
N ASP A 87 -40.46 -14.28 7.22
CA ASP A 87 -40.27 -15.11 6.02
C ASP A 87 -39.46 -16.40 6.31
N GLY A 88 -39.39 -16.77 7.59
CA GLY A 88 -38.58 -17.85 8.13
C GLY A 88 -37.82 -17.40 9.37
N ALA A 89 -37.34 -18.37 10.16
CA ALA A 89 -36.64 -18.09 11.43
C ALA A 89 -35.43 -17.17 11.18
N THR A 90 -35.43 -16.01 11.84
CA THR A 90 -34.40 -14.99 11.69
C THR A 90 -33.90 -14.51 13.04
N ASP A 91 -32.61 -14.71 13.30
CA ASP A 91 -31.97 -14.21 14.52
C ASP A 91 -31.79 -12.69 14.46
N ASN A 92 -31.85 -12.02 15.61
CA ASN A 92 -31.68 -10.57 15.75
C ASN A 92 -30.47 -10.17 16.61
N GLY A 93 -29.58 -11.13 16.90
CA GLY A 93 -28.29 -10.82 17.47
C GLY A 93 -27.46 -9.99 16.49
N CYS A 94 -26.83 -8.93 16.98
CA CYS A 94 -25.96 -8.10 16.17
C CYS A 94 -24.86 -7.43 16.97
N VAL A 95 -23.79 -7.08 16.27
CA VAL A 95 -22.64 -6.34 16.79
C VAL A 95 -22.22 -5.31 15.75
N LEU A 96 -22.17 -4.04 16.17
CA LEU A 96 -21.62 -2.93 15.40
C LEU A 96 -20.30 -2.49 16.07
N ILE A 97 -19.23 -2.46 15.29
CA ILE A 97 -17.88 -2.10 15.74
C ILE A 97 -17.41 -0.87 14.95
N ARG A 98 -16.93 0.14 15.66
CA ARG A 98 -16.19 1.27 15.07
C ARG A 98 -14.71 0.94 15.06
N HIS A 99 -14.10 0.98 13.89
CA HIS A 99 -12.70 0.66 13.67
C HIS A 99 -11.87 1.93 13.49
N GLU A 100 -10.66 1.90 14.03
CA GLU A 100 -9.65 2.93 13.85
C GLU A 100 -8.35 2.23 13.47
N ILE A 101 -7.94 2.36 12.21
CA ILE A 101 -6.70 1.75 11.70
C ILE A 101 -5.85 2.79 11.00
N LEU A 102 -4.54 2.53 10.90
CA LEU A 102 -3.63 3.40 10.16
C LEU A 102 -3.39 2.85 8.76
N THR A 103 -3.61 3.67 7.74
CA THR A 103 -3.51 3.29 6.32
C THR A 103 -2.47 4.12 5.56
N GLY A 104 -1.79 3.48 4.61
CA GLY A 104 -0.84 4.12 3.71
C GLY A 104 0.59 4.22 4.25
N GLU A 105 1.53 4.42 3.32
CA GLU A 105 2.96 4.49 3.63
C GLU A 105 3.26 5.61 4.64
N ASP A 106 2.78 6.84 4.39
CA ASP A 106 2.68 7.88 5.41
C ASP A 106 1.34 7.70 6.14
N PRO A 107 1.34 7.12 7.36
CA PRO A 107 0.12 6.57 7.94
C PRO A 107 -0.93 7.66 8.23
N VAL A 108 -2.17 7.41 7.81
CA VAL A 108 -3.34 8.26 8.08
C VAL A 108 -4.38 7.45 8.84
N LEU A 109 -5.07 8.09 9.78
CA LEU A 109 -6.16 7.45 10.52
C LEU A 109 -7.36 7.21 9.61
N CYS A 110 -7.78 5.95 9.53
CA CYS A 110 -8.95 5.50 8.81
C CYS A 110 -10.02 4.99 9.78
N VAL A 111 -11.21 5.58 9.69
CA VAL A 111 -12.38 5.15 10.46
C VAL A 111 -13.41 4.51 9.54
N PHE A 112 -13.89 3.34 9.93
CA PHE A 112 -15.00 2.65 9.27
C PHE A 112 -15.75 1.80 10.28
N TYR A 113 -16.92 1.32 9.89
CA TYR A 113 -17.78 0.49 10.73
C TYR A 113 -17.92 -0.88 10.13
N SER A 114 -17.92 -1.91 10.98
CA SER A 114 -18.41 -3.24 10.60
C SER A 114 -19.66 -3.60 11.37
N LEU A 115 -20.66 -4.09 10.64
CA LEU A 115 -21.90 -4.60 11.19
C LEU A 115 -22.00 -6.10 10.90
N THR A 116 -22.20 -6.89 11.96
CA THR A 116 -22.53 -8.31 11.87
C THR A 116 -23.94 -8.51 12.43
N MET A 117 -24.84 -9.04 11.62
CA MET A 117 -26.26 -9.23 11.94
C MET A 117 -26.67 -10.70 11.82
N HIS A 118 -27.83 -11.03 12.39
CA HIS A 118 -28.38 -12.39 12.43
C HIS A 118 -27.53 -13.40 13.19
N MET A 119 -26.96 -12.96 14.30
CA MET A 119 -26.18 -13.80 15.20
C MET A 119 -27.11 -14.52 16.17
N LYS A 120 -26.96 -15.84 16.31
CA LYS A 120 -27.69 -16.61 17.34
C LYS A 120 -27.13 -16.37 18.74
N GLN A 121 -25.82 -16.12 18.84
CA GLN A 121 -25.15 -15.81 20.10
C GLN A 121 -24.24 -14.61 19.91
N VAL A 122 -24.28 -13.68 20.86
CA VAL A 122 -23.32 -12.59 21.04
C VAL A 122 -22.56 -12.86 22.33
N ARG A 123 -21.25 -12.62 22.34
CA ARG A 123 -20.39 -12.88 23.48
C ARG A 123 -20.79 -12.04 24.72
N PRO A 124 -20.96 -12.64 25.92
CA PRO A 124 -21.37 -11.92 27.13
C PRO A 124 -20.43 -10.78 27.55
N GLU A 125 -19.17 -10.84 27.11
CA GLU A 125 -18.16 -9.81 27.38
C GLU A 125 -18.47 -8.49 26.68
N ILE A 126 -19.12 -8.53 25.51
CA ILE A 126 -19.48 -7.36 24.70
C ILE A 126 -20.99 -7.05 24.71
N GLN A 127 -21.82 -8.07 24.97
CA GLN A 127 -23.27 -7.98 24.95
C GLN A 127 -23.80 -6.88 25.89
N GLY A 128 -24.61 -5.95 25.35
CA GLY A 128 -25.20 -4.85 26.13
C GLY A 128 -24.22 -3.81 26.66
N LYS A 129 -22.96 -3.84 26.23
CA LYS A 129 -21.88 -3.00 26.76
C LYS A 129 -21.19 -2.23 25.61
N PRO A 130 -21.68 -1.02 25.24
CA PRO A 130 -20.94 -0.17 24.32
C PRO A 130 -19.62 0.28 24.96
N GLY A 131 -18.63 0.61 24.13
CA GLY A 131 -17.30 1.05 24.56
C GLY A 131 -16.29 -0.08 24.82
N VAL A 132 -16.67 -1.35 24.62
CA VAL A 132 -15.74 -2.47 24.80
C VAL A 132 -14.77 -2.55 23.63
N THR A 133 -13.46 -2.48 23.92
CA THR A 133 -12.42 -2.71 22.90
C THR A 133 -12.36 -4.19 22.52
N VAL A 134 -12.28 -4.44 21.22
CA VAL A 134 -12.08 -5.76 20.64
C VAL A 134 -10.87 -5.77 19.72
N ARG A 135 -10.23 -6.93 19.61
CA ARG A 135 -9.12 -7.13 18.67
C ARG A 135 -9.53 -7.88 17.43
N ARG A 136 -8.80 -7.65 16.33
CA ARG A 136 -8.90 -8.48 15.14
C ARG A 136 -8.80 -9.95 15.51
N GLY A 137 -9.73 -10.75 15.04
CA GLY A 137 -9.80 -12.19 15.31
C GLY A 137 -10.37 -12.54 16.68
N GLN A 138 -10.69 -11.59 17.56
CA GLN A 138 -11.41 -11.89 18.81
C GLN A 138 -12.81 -12.42 18.48
N VAL A 139 -13.21 -13.51 19.12
CA VAL A 139 -14.57 -14.06 18.98
C VAL A 139 -15.59 -13.05 19.50
N ILE A 140 -16.59 -12.72 18.69
CA ILE A 140 -17.70 -11.83 19.05
C ILE A 140 -19.04 -12.57 19.15
N GLY A 141 -19.14 -13.78 18.60
CA GLY A 141 -20.35 -14.61 18.70
C GLY A 141 -20.36 -15.77 17.70
N THR A 142 -21.56 -16.19 17.31
CA THR A 142 -21.76 -17.27 16.34
C THR A 142 -22.79 -16.89 15.28
N THR A 143 -22.65 -17.49 14.10
CA THR A 143 -23.66 -17.43 13.04
C THR A 143 -25.03 -17.88 13.56
N GLY A 144 -26.09 -17.27 13.04
CA GLY A 144 -27.48 -17.65 13.31
C GLY A 144 -28.22 -18.00 12.04
N MET A 145 -29.48 -17.58 11.97
CA MET A 145 -30.37 -17.87 10.85
C MET A 145 -30.94 -16.59 10.24
N VAL A 146 -31.14 -16.63 8.92
CA VAL A 146 -31.87 -15.62 8.15
C VAL A 146 -32.89 -16.30 7.27
N SER A 147 -34.17 -15.99 7.45
CA SER A 147 -35.26 -16.55 6.63
C SER A 147 -35.21 -18.09 6.57
N GLY A 148 -34.91 -18.73 7.71
CA GLY A 148 -34.80 -20.19 7.81
C GLY A 148 -33.48 -20.80 7.31
N GLN A 149 -32.55 -20.02 6.78
CA GLN A 149 -31.23 -20.50 6.30
C GLN A 149 -30.13 -20.18 7.31
N ASN A 150 -29.14 -21.07 7.44
CA ASN A 150 -27.94 -20.81 8.26
C ASN A 150 -27.04 -19.79 7.54
N ALA A 151 -27.04 -18.56 8.01
CA ALA A 151 -26.35 -17.44 7.40
C ALA A 151 -26.21 -16.28 8.39
N TYR A 152 -25.40 -15.30 8.03
CA TYR A 152 -25.33 -14.02 8.71
C TYR A 152 -25.20 -12.89 7.68
N HIS A 153 -25.59 -11.69 8.06
CA HIS A 153 -25.36 -10.48 7.25
C HIS A 153 -24.10 -9.78 7.74
N PHE A 154 -23.25 -9.35 6.81
CA PHE A 154 -22.03 -8.61 7.09
C PHE A 154 -21.92 -7.38 6.19
N GLN A 155 -21.61 -6.24 6.80
CA GLN A 155 -21.60 -4.93 6.13
C GLN A 155 -20.41 -4.10 6.61
N LEU A 156 -19.81 -3.35 5.68
CA LEU A 156 -18.83 -2.31 5.95
C LEU A 156 -19.34 -0.97 5.41
N CYS A 157 -19.26 0.07 6.24
CA CYS A 157 -19.69 1.41 5.85
C CYS A 157 -18.83 2.51 6.50
N CYS A 158 -18.91 3.73 5.97
CA CYS A 158 -18.25 4.89 6.53
C CYS A 158 -19.00 6.20 6.20
N SER A 159 -18.64 7.29 6.90
CA SER A 159 -19.15 8.64 6.61
C SER A 159 -18.47 9.26 5.38
N SER A 160 -19.04 10.35 4.84
CA SER A 160 -18.44 11.12 3.73
C SER A 160 -17.01 11.58 4.04
N ASP A 161 -16.74 12.09 5.24
CA ASP A 161 -15.40 12.53 5.63
C ASP A 161 -14.38 11.38 5.58
N MET A 162 -14.82 10.17 5.93
CA MET A 162 -13.95 8.99 5.89
C MET A 162 -13.75 8.46 4.48
N LEU A 163 -14.76 8.55 3.60
CA LEU A 163 -14.57 8.25 2.19
C LEU A 163 -13.57 9.23 1.55
N LYS A 164 -13.67 10.53 1.84
CA LYS A 164 -12.68 11.55 1.38
C LYS A 164 -11.28 11.22 1.85
N MET A 165 -11.12 10.74 3.08
CA MET A 165 -9.82 10.30 3.58
C MET A 165 -9.31 9.05 2.83
N LEU A 166 -10.19 8.07 2.59
CA LEU A 166 -9.86 6.82 1.89
C LEU A 166 -9.50 7.02 0.42
N CYS A 167 -10.29 7.79 -0.33
CA CYS A 167 -10.16 7.90 -1.79
C CYS A 167 -10.02 9.33 -2.36
N GLY A 168 -9.94 10.34 -1.50
CA GLY A 168 -9.74 11.75 -1.90
C GLY A 168 -11.00 12.46 -2.38
N ARG A 169 -12.14 11.77 -2.47
CA ARG A 169 -13.43 12.31 -2.93
C ARG A 169 -14.61 11.59 -2.26
N ASP A 170 -15.80 12.14 -2.42
CA ASP A 170 -17.06 11.55 -1.99
C ASP A 170 -18.16 11.74 -3.05
N HIS A 171 -17.81 11.93 -4.31
CA HIS A 171 -18.76 12.03 -5.40
C HIS A 171 -18.05 11.80 -6.73
N GLY A 172 -18.78 11.26 -7.70
CA GLY A 172 -18.37 11.14 -9.09
C GLY A 172 -16.99 10.54 -9.36
N SER A 173 -16.48 10.87 -10.55
CA SER A 173 -15.20 10.40 -11.07
C SER A 173 -13.99 11.09 -10.44
N LEU A 174 -12.84 10.45 -10.51
CA LEU A 174 -11.57 11.05 -10.10
C LEU A 174 -11.25 12.29 -10.95
N ASP A 175 -10.92 13.42 -10.31
CA ASP A 175 -10.46 14.62 -11.01
C ASP A 175 -9.05 14.41 -11.59
N VAL A 176 -9.00 14.09 -12.89
CA VAL A 176 -7.76 13.84 -13.62
C VAL A 176 -7.00 15.10 -14.06
N SER A 177 -7.50 16.29 -13.70
CA SER A 177 -6.81 17.56 -13.92
C SER A 177 -5.84 17.89 -12.78
N ALA A 178 -6.15 17.44 -11.56
CA ALA A 178 -5.32 17.57 -10.38
C ALA A 178 -4.24 16.45 -10.30
N PRO A 179 -3.11 16.67 -9.63
CA PRO A 179 -2.20 15.59 -9.28
C PRO A 179 -2.83 14.64 -8.25
N GLY A 180 -2.34 13.40 -8.17
CA GLY A 180 -2.70 12.49 -7.08
C GLY A 180 -2.29 13.04 -5.72
N ARG A 181 -2.91 12.48 -4.67
CA ARG A 181 -2.76 12.99 -3.31
C ARG A 181 -1.35 12.77 -2.76
N ALA A 182 -1.01 13.53 -1.72
CA ALA A 182 0.22 13.32 -0.96
C ALA A 182 0.11 12.18 0.06
N LYS A 183 -1.05 12.00 0.69
CA LYS A 183 -1.32 10.92 1.67
C LYS A 183 -2.83 10.66 1.84
N PRO A 184 -3.23 9.44 2.23
CA PRO A 184 -2.40 8.23 2.24
C PRO A 184 -2.03 7.80 0.81
N VAL A 185 -0.87 7.17 0.63
CA VAL A 185 -0.44 6.58 -0.65
C VAL A 185 -0.07 5.12 -0.43
N TYR A 186 -0.50 4.23 -1.32
CA TYR A 186 -0.24 2.80 -1.25
C TYR A 186 -0.59 2.09 -2.56
N GLY A 187 -0.12 0.85 -2.70
CA GLY A 187 -0.48 -0.07 -3.77
C GLY A 187 0.12 0.27 -5.13
N HIS A 188 -0.62 -0.02 -6.19
CA HIS A 188 -0.22 0.19 -7.58
C HIS A 188 -0.20 1.67 -7.95
N ARG A 189 0.47 1.99 -9.06
CA ARG A 189 0.54 3.34 -9.62
C ARG A 189 -0.35 3.45 -10.85
N TYR A 190 -0.89 4.62 -11.08
CA TYR A 190 -1.74 4.92 -12.23
C TYR A 190 -1.30 6.23 -12.85
N PHE A 191 -1.27 6.29 -14.18
CA PHE A 191 -0.79 7.46 -14.89
C PHE A 191 -1.83 7.97 -15.89
N ARG A 192 -1.88 9.27 -16.09
CA ARG A 192 -2.53 9.88 -17.25
C ARG A 192 -1.48 10.58 -18.10
N LEU A 193 -1.35 10.10 -19.32
CA LEU A 193 -0.52 10.70 -20.35
C LEU A 193 -1.43 11.65 -21.14
N PRO A 194 -1.30 12.98 -21.02
CA PRO A 194 -2.09 13.90 -21.85
C PRO A 194 -1.76 13.74 -23.34
N GLU A 195 -2.63 14.27 -24.20
CA GLU A 195 -2.29 14.46 -25.63
C GLU A 195 -0.96 15.24 -25.76
N GLY A 196 -0.13 14.86 -26.73
CA GLY A 196 1.19 15.45 -26.94
C GLY A 196 2.31 14.82 -26.11
N THR A 197 2.04 13.76 -25.35
CA THR A 197 3.08 13.05 -24.57
C THR A 197 3.98 12.24 -25.49
N ALA A 198 5.29 12.46 -25.38
CA ALA A 198 6.31 11.76 -26.15
C ALA A 198 6.57 10.33 -25.60
N ILE A 199 6.60 9.35 -26.50
CA ILE A 199 6.94 7.95 -26.22
C ILE A 199 8.14 7.55 -27.10
N TYR A 200 9.19 7.02 -26.46
CA TYR A 200 10.49 6.75 -27.09
C TYR A 200 10.71 5.25 -27.29
N GLN A 201 11.37 4.87 -28.39
CA GLN A 201 11.80 3.49 -28.63
C GLN A 201 13.19 3.26 -28.02
N GLY A 202 13.46 2.04 -27.57
CA GLY A 202 14.79 1.67 -27.05
C GLY A 202 14.74 0.39 -26.23
N SER A 203 15.85 -0.34 -26.19
CA SER A 203 16.00 -1.52 -25.33
C SER A 203 16.08 -1.13 -23.85
N THR A 204 16.64 0.05 -23.55
CA THR A 204 16.73 0.67 -22.23
C THR A 204 16.59 2.18 -22.37
N PRO A 205 16.32 2.92 -21.27
CA PRO A 205 16.33 4.38 -21.30
C PRO A 205 17.67 5.05 -21.66
N TYR A 206 18.78 4.30 -21.73
CA TYR A 206 20.06 4.82 -22.24
C TYR A 206 20.28 4.61 -23.73
N GLY A 207 19.48 3.73 -24.34
CA GLY A 207 19.45 3.47 -25.76
C GLY A 207 18.20 4.04 -26.42
N LEU A 208 17.62 5.11 -25.86
CA LEU A 208 16.42 5.72 -26.42
C LEU A 208 16.72 6.37 -27.77
N SER A 209 15.71 6.35 -28.65
CA SER A 209 15.73 7.08 -29.90
C SER A 209 15.88 8.59 -29.65
N ALA A 210 16.65 9.27 -30.51
CA ALA A 210 16.86 10.72 -30.40
C ALA A 210 15.57 11.54 -30.56
N TYR A 211 14.57 10.98 -31.23
CA TYR A 211 13.25 11.56 -31.43
C TYR A 211 12.17 10.62 -30.88
N PRO A 212 11.01 11.13 -30.44
CA PRO A 212 9.90 10.28 -30.04
C PRO A 212 9.46 9.40 -31.21
N ASN A 213 9.23 8.13 -30.94
CA ASN A 213 8.67 7.20 -31.93
C ASN A 213 7.16 7.39 -32.07
N PHE A 214 6.51 7.84 -31.00
CA PHE A 214 5.09 8.14 -30.99
C PHE A 214 4.86 9.37 -30.10
N VAL A 215 3.92 10.21 -30.51
CA VAL A 215 3.40 11.31 -29.71
C VAL A 215 1.92 11.05 -29.58
N THR A 216 1.41 11.01 -28.34
CA THR A 216 0.01 10.68 -28.09
C THR A 216 -0.90 11.69 -28.79
N THR A 217 -1.86 11.18 -29.57
CA THR A 217 -2.88 11.99 -30.26
C THR A 217 -4.13 12.22 -29.42
N GLU A 218 -4.19 11.58 -28.25
CA GLU A 218 -5.25 11.68 -27.26
C GLU A 218 -4.70 11.35 -25.87
N ALA A 219 -5.51 11.50 -24.83
CA ALA A 219 -5.09 11.12 -23.49
C ALA A 219 -5.11 9.59 -23.30
N LEU A 220 -4.02 9.03 -22.78
CA LEU A 220 -3.92 7.62 -22.40
C LEU A 220 -3.95 7.47 -20.87
N TYR A 221 -4.61 6.41 -20.41
CA TYR A 221 -4.77 6.07 -18.99
C TYR A 221 -4.04 4.75 -18.74
N ILE A 222 -3.09 4.76 -17.81
CA ILE A 222 -2.19 3.65 -17.56
C ILE A 222 -2.49 3.06 -16.19
N ILE A 223 -2.61 1.73 -16.13
CA ILE A 223 -2.63 0.93 -14.91
C ILE A 223 -1.27 0.24 -14.80
N HIS A 224 -0.49 0.56 -13.76
CA HIS A 224 0.85 -0.02 -13.53
C HIS A 224 0.83 -0.96 -12.32
N GLU A 225 0.72 -2.25 -12.60
CA GLU A 225 0.57 -3.33 -11.61
C GLU A 225 1.91 -4.05 -11.38
N GLY A 226 2.94 -3.28 -11.05
CA GLY A 226 4.28 -3.79 -10.81
C GLY A 226 5.00 -4.18 -12.09
N ALA A 227 4.86 -5.44 -12.53
CA ALA A 227 5.60 -5.96 -13.69
C ALA A 227 4.89 -5.72 -15.04
N LYS A 228 3.71 -5.10 -15.04
CA LYS A 228 2.86 -4.97 -16.23
C LYS A 228 2.18 -3.61 -16.26
N THR A 229 2.04 -3.06 -17.47
CA THR A 229 1.22 -1.88 -17.73
C THR A 229 0.08 -2.22 -18.66
N ARG A 230 -1.14 -1.79 -18.30
CA ARG A 230 -2.29 -1.79 -19.19
C ARG A 230 -2.59 -0.37 -19.60
N THR A 231 -2.71 -0.14 -20.90
CA THR A 231 -2.97 1.18 -21.48
C THR A 231 -4.39 1.21 -21.99
N LEU A 232 -5.13 2.24 -21.60
CA LEU A 232 -6.51 2.49 -21.99
C LEU A 232 -6.65 3.88 -22.59
N HIS A 233 -7.68 4.05 -23.41
CA HIS A 233 -8.18 5.36 -23.83
C HIS A 233 -9.63 5.53 -23.36
N LYS A 234 -10.13 6.77 -23.36
CA LYS A 234 -11.50 7.06 -22.90
C LYS A 234 -12.41 7.28 -24.09
N VAL A 235 -13.47 6.48 -24.21
CA VAL A 235 -14.48 6.57 -25.28
C VAL A 235 -15.85 6.80 -24.66
N GLY A 236 -16.36 8.03 -24.75
CA GLY A 236 -17.52 8.45 -23.96
C GLY A 236 -17.19 8.38 -22.47
N ASP A 237 -17.96 7.59 -21.72
CA ASP A 237 -17.76 7.38 -20.28
C ASP A 237 -17.00 6.08 -19.96
N ASP A 238 -16.75 5.23 -20.96
CA ASP A 238 -16.06 3.94 -20.78
C ASP A 238 -14.55 4.05 -21.09
N TYR A 239 -13.76 3.18 -20.47
CA TYR A 239 -12.34 3.00 -20.77
C TYR A 239 -12.13 1.73 -21.59
N GLN A 240 -11.52 1.86 -22.76
CA GLN A 240 -11.26 0.73 -23.65
C GLN A 240 -9.76 0.43 -23.72
N PRO A 241 -9.37 -0.86 -23.80
CA PRO A 241 -7.96 -1.24 -23.85
C PRO A 241 -7.33 -0.85 -25.18
N VAL A 242 -6.13 -0.27 -25.11
CA VAL A 242 -5.24 0.00 -26.24
C VAL A 242 -4.21 -1.12 -26.39
N GLY A 243 -3.65 -1.58 -25.26
CA GLY A 243 -2.67 -2.65 -25.23
C GLY A 243 -2.09 -2.88 -23.85
N GLU A 244 -1.27 -3.92 -23.71
CA GLU A 244 -0.57 -4.28 -22.48
C GLU A 244 0.92 -4.50 -22.79
N ALA A 245 1.79 -4.02 -21.91
CA ALA A 245 3.22 -4.36 -21.94
C ALA A 245 3.53 -5.31 -20.78
N ALA A 246 3.99 -6.52 -21.11
CA ALA A 246 4.16 -7.63 -20.16
C ALA A 246 5.40 -7.50 -19.25
N ILE A 247 6.28 -6.53 -19.51
CA ILE A 247 7.46 -6.23 -18.70
C ILE A 247 7.56 -4.72 -18.55
N ALA A 248 6.75 -4.17 -17.66
CA ALA A 248 6.92 -2.81 -17.19
C ALA A 248 8.13 -2.78 -16.24
N VAL A 249 9.34 -2.74 -16.80
CA VAL A 249 10.51 -2.44 -15.98
C VAL A 249 10.42 -0.97 -15.61
N ASP A 250 10.30 -0.66 -14.32
CA ASP A 250 10.49 0.69 -13.81
C ASP A 250 11.98 1.02 -13.85
N TYR A 251 12.34 1.98 -14.70
CA TYR A 251 13.73 2.35 -14.89
C TYR A 251 13.99 3.75 -14.35
N ILE A 252 14.65 3.80 -13.20
CA ILE A 252 15.02 5.03 -12.51
C ILE A 252 16.46 5.38 -12.85
N CYS A 253 16.70 6.60 -13.32
CA CYS A 253 18.02 7.07 -13.70
C CYS A 253 18.22 8.57 -13.48
N GLU A 254 19.42 9.02 -13.82
CA GLU A 254 19.77 10.44 -13.80
C GLU A 254 18.76 11.24 -14.64
N PRO A 255 18.49 12.51 -14.29
CA PRO A 255 17.55 13.33 -15.04
C PRO A 255 17.93 13.42 -16.53
N THR A 256 17.05 12.94 -17.40
CA THR A 256 17.29 12.99 -18.85
C THR A 256 16.83 14.34 -19.41
N ALA A 257 17.64 14.98 -20.26
CA ALA A 257 17.27 16.22 -20.94
C ALA A 257 16.07 16.09 -21.90
N ALA A 258 15.62 14.86 -22.18
CA ALA A 258 14.48 14.55 -23.05
C ALA A 258 13.14 15.08 -22.51
N VAL A 259 13.05 15.35 -21.21
CA VAL A 259 11.83 15.86 -20.57
C VAL A 259 12.12 17.19 -19.90
N SER A 260 11.42 18.25 -20.34
CA SER A 260 11.58 19.59 -19.80
C SER A 260 11.10 19.65 -18.35
N GLY A 261 12.02 19.92 -17.42
CA GLY A 261 11.74 20.06 -15.99
C GLY A 261 12.72 19.23 -15.16
N HIS A 262 13.83 19.82 -14.74
CA HIS A 262 14.84 19.14 -13.93
C HIS A 262 14.25 18.65 -12.60
N LYS A 263 13.98 17.34 -12.51
CA LYS A 263 13.81 16.61 -11.25
C LYS A 263 15.14 16.02 -10.79
N THR A 264 15.17 15.43 -9.60
CA THR A 264 16.35 14.72 -9.07
C THR A 264 16.63 13.40 -9.78
N TYR A 265 15.67 12.85 -10.51
CA TYR A 265 15.78 11.63 -11.33
C TYR A 265 14.69 11.60 -12.42
N SER A 266 14.88 10.75 -13.43
CA SER A 266 13.85 10.33 -14.39
C SER A 266 13.32 8.94 -14.03
N ASP A 267 12.02 8.70 -14.21
CA ASP A 267 11.34 7.42 -13.93
C ASP A 267 10.64 6.95 -15.20
N TRP A 268 11.23 5.98 -15.88
CA TRP A 268 10.75 5.51 -17.16
C TRP A 268 9.89 4.26 -17.00
N VAL A 269 8.68 4.32 -17.53
CA VAL A 269 7.72 3.22 -17.56
C VAL A 269 7.52 2.82 -19.01
N ARG A 270 7.53 1.51 -19.26
CA ARG A 270 7.20 0.97 -20.59
C ARG A 270 5.68 0.85 -20.72
N VAL A 271 5.13 1.40 -21.79
CA VAL A 271 3.69 1.44 -22.07
C VAL A 271 3.40 0.97 -23.49
N ALA A 272 2.19 0.44 -23.70
CA ALA A 272 1.67 0.14 -25.03
C ALA A 272 1.00 1.40 -25.61
N PHE A 273 1.06 1.57 -26.92
CA PHE A 273 0.36 2.62 -27.65
C PHE A 273 -0.15 2.06 -28.99
N PRO A 274 -1.02 2.77 -29.73
CA PRO A 274 -1.47 2.31 -31.03
C PRO A 274 -0.29 2.08 -31.99
N GLY A 275 0.02 0.82 -32.27
CA GLY A 275 1.12 0.43 -33.17
C GLY A 275 2.41 -0.04 -32.49
N GLY A 276 2.48 -0.17 -31.16
CA GLY A 276 3.62 -0.81 -30.50
C GLY A 276 3.76 -0.54 -29.00
N GLU A 277 4.98 -0.66 -28.51
CA GLU A 277 5.36 -0.34 -27.13
C GLU A 277 6.54 0.64 -27.11
N GLY A 278 6.65 1.42 -26.05
CA GLY A 278 7.76 2.35 -25.86
C GLY A 278 7.84 2.89 -24.44
N TRP A 279 8.79 3.79 -24.22
CA TRP A 279 9.13 4.34 -22.91
C TRP A 279 8.57 5.75 -22.74
N VAL A 280 7.94 5.99 -21.60
CA VAL A 280 7.49 7.31 -21.15
C VAL A 280 8.12 7.64 -19.81
N ASP A 281 8.62 8.87 -19.66
CA ASP A 281 9.13 9.36 -18.38
C ASP A 281 7.95 9.88 -17.55
N VAL A 282 7.50 9.08 -16.58
CA VAL A 282 6.40 9.43 -15.68
C VAL A 282 6.81 10.43 -14.61
N SER A 283 8.10 10.78 -14.54
CA SER A 283 8.56 11.92 -13.74
C SER A 283 8.25 13.26 -14.41
N SER A 284 7.87 13.28 -15.70
CA SER A 284 7.49 14.51 -16.39
C SER A 284 6.37 15.28 -15.65
N PRO A 285 6.46 16.63 -15.51
CA PRO A 285 5.40 17.41 -14.85
C PRO A 285 4.07 17.40 -15.61
N VAL A 286 4.07 17.02 -16.89
CA VAL A 286 2.84 16.88 -17.70
C VAL A 286 2.10 15.58 -17.41
N VAL A 287 2.81 14.55 -16.93
CA VAL A 287 2.22 13.27 -16.53
C VAL A 287 1.63 13.41 -15.13
N LYS A 288 0.38 13.00 -14.97
CA LYS A 288 -0.28 12.94 -13.67
C LYS A 288 -0.23 11.51 -13.13
N THR A 289 -0.01 11.38 -11.84
CA THR A 289 0.20 10.09 -11.16
C THR A 289 -0.72 9.97 -9.95
N TRP A 290 -1.30 8.79 -9.79
CA TRP A 290 -2.17 8.38 -8.69
C TRP A 290 -1.78 6.99 -8.18
N THR A 291 -2.36 6.54 -7.07
CA THR A 291 -2.16 5.18 -6.54
C THR A 291 -3.48 4.44 -6.26
N ASP A 292 -3.41 3.20 -5.74
CA ASP A 292 -4.61 2.45 -5.29
C ASP A 292 -5.39 3.22 -4.23
N ALA A 293 -4.80 4.24 -3.60
CA ALA A 293 -5.52 5.12 -2.71
C ALA A 293 -6.62 5.86 -3.48
N ASP A 294 -6.36 6.35 -4.70
CA ASP A 294 -7.19 7.31 -5.46
C ASP A 294 -8.41 6.70 -6.13
N PHE A 295 -8.60 5.40 -6.01
CA PHE A 295 -9.71 4.66 -6.59
C PHE A 295 -10.01 5.11 -8.03
N PRO A 296 -9.05 5.03 -8.98
CA PRO A 296 -9.26 5.58 -10.31
C PRO A 296 -10.37 4.85 -11.06
N ASP A 297 -11.22 5.57 -11.80
CA ASP A 297 -12.37 4.96 -12.47
C ASP A 297 -11.93 4.01 -13.60
N TRP A 298 -10.80 4.31 -14.26
CA TRP A 298 -10.20 3.42 -15.26
C TRP A 298 -9.61 2.13 -14.66
N ALA A 299 -9.44 2.09 -13.34
CA ALA A 299 -9.13 0.87 -12.59
C ALA A 299 -10.39 0.14 -12.10
N GLY A 300 -11.58 0.57 -12.53
CA GLY A 300 -12.86 -0.09 -12.25
C GLY A 300 -13.56 0.38 -10.98
N TRP A 301 -13.09 1.45 -10.32
CA TRP A 301 -13.77 2.02 -9.15
C TRP A 301 -14.93 2.91 -9.54
N THR A 302 -16.06 2.77 -8.84
CA THR A 302 -17.27 3.53 -9.11
C THR A 302 -17.89 4.02 -7.81
N LEU A 303 -17.98 5.34 -7.64
CA LEU A 303 -18.80 5.95 -6.59
C LEU A 303 -20.21 6.15 -7.13
N VAL A 304 -21.21 5.70 -6.38
CA VAL A 304 -22.62 5.76 -6.75
C VAL A 304 -23.36 6.67 -5.78
N ASP A 305 -23.64 7.89 -6.23
CA ASP A 305 -24.38 8.96 -5.55
C ASP A 305 -25.47 9.58 -6.42
N ASP A 306 -25.82 8.92 -7.54
CA ASP A 306 -26.83 9.38 -8.50
C ASP A 306 -28.27 9.06 -8.06
N ASP A 307 -28.45 8.30 -6.98
CA ASP A 307 -29.73 8.02 -6.38
C ASP A 307 -30.02 8.91 -5.16
N THR A 308 -30.95 9.85 -5.34
CA THR A 308 -31.34 10.82 -4.32
C THR A 308 -32.71 10.51 -3.71
N THR A 309 -33.37 9.41 -4.13
CA THR A 309 -34.70 9.09 -3.62
C THR A 309 -34.59 8.49 -2.22
N PRO A 310 -35.48 8.88 -1.29
CA PRO A 310 -35.43 8.37 0.08
C PRO A 310 -36.19 7.03 0.23
N ASP A 311 -36.64 6.45 -0.88
CA ASP A 311 -37.59 5.34 -0.95
C ASP A 311 -36.93 3.96 -0.89
N GLY A 312 -35.63 3.88 -0.57
CA GLY A 312 -34.92 2.61 -0.35
C GLY A 312 -34.75 1.71 -1.59
N GLN A 313 -35.43 2.00 -2.69
CA GLN A 313 -35.24 1.36 -3.98
C GLN A 313 -33.90 1.78 -4.58
N CYS A 314 -33.24 0.89 -5.31
CA CYS A 314 -32.09 1.24 -6.12
C CYS A 314 -32.57 1.90 -7.42
N ASN A 315 -32.63 3.23 -7.43
CA ASN A 315 -32.99 4.02 -8.60
C ASN A 315 -31.77 4.51 -9.40
N SER A 316 -30.56 4.22 -8.93
CA SER A 316 -29.30 4.53 -9.62
C SER A 316 -29.27 4.01 -11.06
N ALA A 317 -29.04 4.92 -12.01
CA ALA A 317 -28.83 4.55 -13.41
C ALA A 317 -27.48 3.84 -13.55
N THR A 318 -26.47 4.26 -12.79
CA THR A 318 -25.15 3.65 -12.74
C THR A 318 -25.20 2.17 -12.39
N VAL A 319 -25.93 1.80 -11.34
CA VAL A 319 -26.07 0.41 -10.89
C VAL A 319 -26.91 -0.41 -11.87
N LYS A 320 -28.04 0.14 -12.37
CA LYS A 320 -28.89 -0.55 -13.35
C LYS A 320 -28.12 -0.89 -14.63
N ASN A 321 -27.39 0.08 -15.19
CA ASN A 321 -26.54 -0.14 -16.36
C ASN A 321 -25.44 -1.19 -16.10
N ALA A 322 -24.89 -1.24 -14.88
CA ALA A 322 -23.91 -2.26 -14.51
C ALA A 322 -24.55 -3.66 -14.42
N GLN A 323 -25.76 -3.79 -13.89
CA GLN A 323 -26.46 -5.08 -13.81
C GLN A 323 -26.78 -5.67 -15.20
N GLU A 324 -27.07 -4.81 -16.18
CA GLU A 324 -27.28 -5.24 -17.58
C GLU A 324 -26.03 -5.84 -18.22
N LYS A 325 -24.82 -5.44 -17.78
CA LYS A 325 -23.53 -5.87 -18.34
C LYS A 325 -23.09 -7.31 -17.96
N GLN A 326 -23.90 -8.09 -17.22
CA GLN A 326 -23.72 -9.49 -16.73
C GLN A 326 -22.38 -9.85 -16.00
N ASP A 327 -21.23 -9.33 -16.44
CA ASP A 327 -19.89 -9.57 -15.88
C ASP A 327 -19.41 -8.46 -14.92
N SER A 328 -20.31 -7.59 -14.47
CA SER A 328 -19.94 -6.44 -13.62
C SER A 328 -19.42 -6.88 -12.25
N ASP A 329 -18.25 -6.37 -11.89
CA ASP A 329 -17.63 -6.57 -10.58
C ASP A 329 -18.08 -5.48 -9.59
N PHE A 330 -19.10 -5.80 -8.78
CA PHE A 330 -19.60 -4.89 -7.74
C PHE A 330 -18.63 -4.73 -6.54
N THR A 331 -17.51 -5.46 -6.49
CA THR A 331 -16.54 -5.30 -5.37
C THR A 331 -15.80 -3.96 -5.40
N ARG A 332 -15.88 -3.21 -6.50
CA ARG A 332 -15.30 -1.87 -6.67
C ARG A 332 -16.34 -0.75 -6.70
N PHE A 333 -17.60 -1.07 -6.38
CA PHE A 333 -18.66 -0.09 -6.22
C PHE A 333 -18.71 0.39 -4.77
N ILE A 334 -18.96 1.69 -4.59
CA ILE A 334 -19.16 2.32 -3.29
C ILE A 334 -20.44 3.12 -3.41
N CYS A 335 -21.47 2.73 -2.67
CA CYS A 335 -22.83 3.22 -2.89
C CYS A 335 -23.30 4.05 -1.70
N GLN A 336 -23.91 5.20 -1.99
CA GLN A 336 -24.44 6.11 -0.99
C GLN A 336 -25.94 5.87 -0.77
N PHE A 337 -26.34 5.49 0.43
CA PHE A 337 -27.75 5.38 0.83
C PHE A 337 -27.89 5.31 2.37
N PRO A 338 -29.10 5.51 2.94
CA PRO A 338 -29.29 5.46 4.38
C PRO A 338 -29.04 4.07 4.99
N LEU A 339 -28.58 4.04 6.24
CA LEU A 339 -28.42 2.77 6.95
C LEU A 339 -29.77 2.05 7.10
N GLU A 340 -29.82 0.79 6.69
CA GLU A 340 -31.06 -0.01 6.68
C GLU A 340 -31.72 -0.15 8.07
N TRP A 341 -30.90 -0.09 9.12
CA TRP A 341 -31.25 -0.43 10.50
C TRP A 341 -31.76 0.74 11.34
N ASP A 342 -32.07 1.87 10.68
CA ASP A 342 -32.82 2.99 11.25
C ASP A 342 -34.33 2.83 11.04
N PHE A 343 -35.03 2.53 12.13
CA PHE A 343 -36.48 2.34 12.09
C PHE A 343 -37.25 3.64 11.82
N ALA A 344 -36.70 4.81 12.17
CA ALA A 344 -37.41 6.08 12.02
C ALA A 344 -37.73 6.39 10.55
N SER A 345 -36.88 5.93 9.62
CA SER A 345 -37.05 6.11 8.18
C SER A 345 -37.84 4.99 7.48
N PHE A 346 -38.36 3.99 8.21
CA PHE A 346 -38.99 2.79 7.61
C PHE A 346 -40.08 3.10 6.58
N ASP A 347 -41.09 3.90 6.95
CA ASP A 347 -42.20 4.18 6.03
C ASP A 347 -41.75 4.97 4.80
N THR A 348 -40.74 5.83 4.98
CA THR A 348 -40.15 6.58 3.86
C THR A 348 -39.48 5.62 2.88
N ARG A 349 -38.70 4.64 3.39
CA ARG A 349 -37.93 3.68 2.59
C ARG A 349 -38.73 2.51 2.01
N PHE A 350 -39.93 2.21 2.50
CA PHE A 350 -40.62 0.98 2.09
C PHE A 350 -42.08 1.16 1.70
N SER A 351 -42.65 2.36 1.81
CA SER A 351 -44.08 2.57 1.49
C SER A 351 -44.42 2.31 0.02
N TRP A 352 -43.45 2.33 -0.88
CA TRP A 352 -43.59 1.96 -2.29
C TRP A 352 -44.02 0.50 -2.49
N LEU A 353 -43.75 -0.40 -1.54
CA LEU A 353 -44.20 -1.81 -1.58
C LEU A 353 -45.73 -1.95 -1.59
N LYS A 354 -46.47 -0.90 -1.19
CA LYS A 354 -47.94 -0.85 -1.23
C LYS A 354 -48.50 -0.47 -2.61
N ALA A 355 -47.64 -0.22 -3.59
CA ALA A 355 -48.01 0.09 -4.97
C ALA A 355 -47.33 -0.89 -5.95
N PRO A 356 -47.95 -1.18 -7.11
CA PRO A 356 -47.32 -1.99 -8.14
C PRO A 356 -45.98 -1.39 -8.58
N ASN A 357 -44.97 -2.24 -8.73
CA ASN A 357 -43.63 -1.85 -9.18
C ASN A 357 -42.98 -2.98 -10.01
N ALA A 358 -41.78 -2.74 -10.54
CA ALA A 358 -41.10 -3.69 -11.44
C ALA A 358 -40.80 -5.04 -10.78
N SER A 359 -40.41 -5.02 -9.50
CA SER A 359 -40.10 -6.21 -8.70
C SER A 359 -41.32 -6.87 -8.05
N LEU A 360 -42.37 -6.10 -7.75
CA LEU A 360 -43.63 -6.54 -7.15
C LEU A 360 -44.83 -5.99 -7.96
N PRO A 361 -45.30 -6.74 -8.98
CA PRO A 361 -46.49 -6.36 -9.75
C PRO A 361 -47.76 -6.36 -8.89
N GLU A 362 -47.85 -7.30 -7.95
CA GLU A 362 -48.92 -7.40 -6.97
C GLU A 362 -48.48 -6.73 -5.66
N PRO A 363 -49.00 -5.53 -5.32
CA PRO A 363 -48.56 -4.77 -4.16
C PRO A 363 -48.88 -5.46 -2.83
N MET A 364 -48.07 -5.13 -1.83
CA MET A 364 -48.26 -5.58 -0.46
C MET A 364 -49.52 -4.96 0.14
N ASN A 365 -50.41 -5.79 0.69
CA ASN A 365 -51.58 -5.31 1.41
C ASN A 365 -51.19 -4.72 2.79
N ASN A 366 -52.13 -4.03 3.43
CA ASN A 366 -51.87 -3.36 4.72
C ASN A 366 -51.43 -4.32 5.84
N GLU A 367 -51.95 -5.55 5.85
CA GLU A 367 -51.61 -6.56 6.87
C GLU A 367 -50.15 -7.02 6.70
N SER A 368 -49.78 -7.44 5.48
CA SER A 368 -48.40 -7.85 5.16
C SER A 368 -47.40 -6.70 5.37
N TYR A 369 -47.78 -5.45 5.06
CA TYR A 369 -46.93 -4.28 5.31
C TYR A 369 -46.74 -4.02 6.80
N ALA A 370 -47.79 -4.18 7.61
CA ALA A 370 -47.69 -4.07 9.06
C ALA A 370 -46.79 -5.18 9.65
N GLU A 371 -46.86 -6.40 9.12
CA GLU A 371 -45.99 -7.50 9.54
C GLU A 371 -44.52 -7.24 9.19
N LEU A 372 -44.22 -6.77 7.97
CA LEU A 372 -42.88 -6.37 7.57
C LEU A 372 -42.35 -5.23 8.46
N LYS A 373 -43.21 -4.26 8.81
CA LYS A 373 -42.86 -3.14 9.67
C LYS A 373 -42.48 -3.59 11.08
N GLU A 374 -43.22 -4.53 11.66
CA GLU A 374 -42.86 -5.09 12.97
C GLU A 374 -41.59 -5.96 12.89
N HIS A 375 -41.37 -6.67 11.78
CA HIS A 375 -40.11 -7.38 11.52
C HIS A 375 -38.91 -6.43 11.48
N ALA A 376 -38.97 -5.37 10.67
CA ALA A 376 -37.93 -4.36 10.58
C ALA A 376 -37.68 -3.66 11.91
N ARG A 377 -38.74 -3.37 12.69
CA ARG A 377 -38.61 -2.82 14.05
C ARG A 377 -37.81 -3.74 14.97
N ALA A 378 -38.06 -5.05 14.89
CA ALA A 378 -37.39 -6.03 15.75
C ALA A 378 -35.88 -6.19 15.43
N LEU A 379 -35.46 -5.86 14.21
CA LEU A 379 -34.06 -5.89 13.78
C LEU A 379 -33.34 -4.54 13.96
N SER A 380 -34.08 -3.43 14.01
CA SER A 380 -33.51 -2.09 14.06
C SER A 380 -32.87 -1.74 15.41
N PHE A 381 -31.81 -0.94 15.35
CA PHE A 381 -31.03 -0.57 16.52
C PHE A 381 -30.42 0.84 16.49
N PHE A 382 -30.61 1.61 15.41
CA PHE A 382 -29.96 2.90 15.23
C PHE A 382 -30.22 3.88 16.39
N ASP A 383 -31.44 3.90 16.92
CA ASP A 383 -31.89 4.72 18.05
C ASP A 383 -31.16 4.41 19.37
N LYS A 384 -30.52 3.23 19.46
CA LYS A 384 -29.78 2.75 20.64
C LYS A 384 -28.29 3.03 20.55
N LEU A 385 -27.80 3.56 19.43
CA LEU A 385 -26.38 3.87 19.24
C LEU A 385 -25.97 5.07 20.12
N PRO A 386 -24.68 5.18 20.51
CA PRO A 386 -24.15 6.41 21.10
C PRO A 386 -24.40 7.61 20.20
N VAL A 387 -24.65 8.79 20.79
CA VAL A 387 -24.99 10.02 20.04
C VAL A 387 -23.98 10.36 18.95
N GLU A 388 -22.68 10.24 19.24
CA GLU A 388 -21.64 10.51 18.25
C GLU A 388 -21.65 9.51 17.09
N THR A 389 -21.94 8.24 17.37
CA THR A 389 -22.11 7.21 16.32
C THR A 389 -23.36 7.48 15.48
N GLN A 390 -24.46 7.93 16.08
CA GLN A 390 -25.65 8.34 15.32
C GLN A 390 -25.32 9.50 14.38
N LYS A 391 -24.55 10.51 14.82
CA LYS A 391 -24.14 11.61 13.94
C LYS A 391 -23.29 11.14 12.76
N GLU A 392 -22.36 10.21 12.97
CA GLU A 392 -21.51 9.67 11.90
C GLU A 392 -22.28 8.77 10.92
N LEU A 393 -23.36 8.12 11.37
CA LEU A 393 -24.12 7.13 10.59
C LEU A 393 -25.55 7.59 10.18
N ALA A 394 -25.91 8.84 10.45
CA ALA A 394 -27.22 9.40 10.08
C ALA A 394 -27.26 9.86 8.62
N GLY A 395 -28.46 9.85 8.04
CA GLY A 395 -28.67 10.29 6.67
C GLY A 395 -28.02 9.35 5.67
N LEU A 396 -27.40 9.92 4.63
CA LEU A 396 -26.71 9.19 3.57
C LEU A 396 -25.28 8.85 3.99
N ILE A 397 -24.92 7.56 3.95
CA ILE A 397 -23.57 7.07 4.23
C ILE A 397 -23.08 6.16 3.11
N TRP A 398 -21.78 5.87 3.11
CA TRP A 398 -21.14 5.08 2.07
C TRP A 398 -21.00 3.63 2.48
N HIS A 399 -21.48 2.74 1.62
CA HIS A 399 -21.45 1.30 1.78
C HIS A 399 -20.52 0.67 0.75
N PHE A 400 -19.88 -0.42 1.14
CA PHE A 400 -18.95 -1.17 0.30
C PHE A 400 -19.41 -2.62 0.20
N ASP A 401 -19.05 -3.30 -0.90
CA ASP A 401 -18.87 -4.74 -0.80
C ASP A 401 -17.76 -5.00 0.24
N PRO A 402 -18.04 -5.75 1.32
CA PRO A 402 -17.05 -5.92 2.38
C PRO A 402 -15.74 -6.54 1.89
N ARG A 403 -15.78 -7.43 0.90
CA ARG A 403 -14.61 -8.10 0.35
C ARG A 403 -13.71 -7.10 -0.36
N GLY A 404 -14.32 -6.21 -1.16
CA GLY A 404 -13.62 -5.15 -1.89
C GLY A 404 -12.84 -4.23 -0.96
N LEU A 405 -13.50 -3.69 0.08
CA LEU A 405 -12.85 -2.80 1.04
C LEU A 405 -11.73 -3.52 1.83
N MET A 406 -11.95 -4.77 2.25
CA MET A 406 -10.93 -5.54 2.97
C MET A 406 -9.66 -5.76 2.12
N ILE A 407 -9.83 -6.06 0.83
CA ILE A 407 -8.72 -6.18 -0.12
C ILE A 407 -7.96 -4.86 -0.25
N GLN A 408 -8.66 -3.72 -0.31
CA GLN A 408 -8.00 -2.42 -0.37
C GLN A 408 -7.27 -2.05 0.91
N LEU A 409 -7.88 -2.27 2.06
CA LEU A 409 -7.26 -1.99 3.35
C LEU A 409 -6.03 -2.87 3.58
N GLN A 410 -5.98 -4.10 3.04
CA GLN A 410 -4.78 -4.94 3.07
C GLN A 410 -3.62 -4.32 2.27
N LYS A 411 -3.88 -3.74 1.10
CA LYS A 411 -2.86 -3.02 0.32
C LYS A 411 -2.32 -1.80 1.06
N ALA A 412 -3.13 -1.21 1.94
CA ALA A 412 -2.79 -0.02 2.71
C ALA A 412 -2.09 -0.33 4.06
N GLU A 413 -1.73 -1.58 4.35
CA GLU A 413 -1.16 -1.96 5.66
C GLU A 413 0.27 -1.48 5.89
N ARG A 414 1.05 -1.22 4.84
CA ARG A 414 2.44 -0.78 4.96
C ARG A 414 2.50 0.59 5.63
N ARG A 415 3.25 0.69 6.74
CA ARG A 415 3.47 1.94 7.49
C ARG A 415 4.95 2.29 7.52
N LEU A 416 5.32 3.51 7.14
CA LEU A 416 6.69 4.03 7.28
C LEU A 416 6.96 4.30 8.76
N ILE A 417 7.92 3.59 9.33
CA ILE A 417 8.34 3.77 10.74
C ILE A 417 9.66 4.52 10.85
N TYR A 418 10.48 4.55 9.80
CA TYR A 418 11.72 5.31 9.77
C TYR A 418 12.06 5.79 8.35
N SER A 419 12.60 7.01 8.24
CA SER A 419 13.11 7.57 6.98
C SER A 419 14.28 8.51 7.24
N SER A 420 15.38 8.30 6.52
CA SER A 420 16.57 9.16 6.58
C SER A 420 16.31 10.58 6.06
N ALA A 421 15.26 10.76 5.26
CA ALA A 421 14.83 12.07 4.77
C ALA A 421 14.30 12.99 5.88
N ASN A 422 13.89 12.42 7.02
CA ASN A 422 13.44 13.19 8.20
C ASN A 422 14.63 13.70 9.04
N GLY A 423 15.85 13.22 8.78
CA GLY A 423 17.06 13.66 9.47
C GLY A 423 17.56 15.04 9.02
N SER A 424 18.55 15.58 9.73
CA SER A 424 19.12 16.91 9.45
C SER A 424 19.71 17.06 8.05
N LYS A 425 20.32 15.98 7.53
CA LYS A 425 20.89 15.94 6.17
C LYS A 425 19.85 15.71 5.07
N ARG A 426 18.60 15.38 5.43
CA ARG A 426 17.48 15.13 4.50
C ARG A 426 17.84 14.23 3.32
N LYS A 427 18.61 13.16 3.55
CA LYS A 427 19.04 12.23 2.50
C LYS A 427 17.81 11.49 1.95
N LYS A 428 17.52 11.65 0.66
CA LYS A 428 16.31 11.11 0.00
C LYS A 428 16.66 9.91 -0.86
N MET A 429 15.65 9.08 -1.13
CA MET A 429 15.75 8.04 -2.16
C MET A 429 15.87 8.68 -3.56
N ASN A 430 16.57 8.01 -4.46
CA ASN A 430 16.77 8.39 -5.87
C ASN A 430 17.36 9.80 -6.04
N ASP A 431 18.39 10.12 -5.26
CA ASP A 431 19.06 11.42 -5.32
C ASP A 431 20.29 11.37 -6.22
N PHE A 432 20.10 11.60 -7.53
CA PHE A 432 21.21 11.65 -8.49
C PHE A 432 21.89 13.03 -8.55
N THR A 433 21.60 13.94 -7.61
CA THR A 433 22.07 15.33 -7.67
C THR A 433 23.29 15.63 -6.78
N VAL A 434 23.64 14.69 -5.91
CA VAL A 434 24.78 14.79 -5.00
C VAL A 434 26.13 14.57 -5.72
N ASP A 435 27.22 14.96 -5.05
CA ASP A 435 28.54 15.06 -5.67
C ASP A 435 29.14 13.71 -6.10
N ASP A 436 28.92 12.66 -5.32
CA ASP A 436 29.27 11.26 -5.62
C ASP A 436 28.51 10.70 -6.83
N MET A 437 27.38 11.32 -7.21
CA MET A 437 26.60 10.97 -8.40
C MET A 437 26.98 11.78 -9.66
N ARG A 438 27.93 12.72 -9.56
CA ARG A 438 28.38 13.51 -10.71
C ARG A 438 29.44 12.78 -11.53
N TYR A 439 29.48 13.05 -12.84
CA TYR A 439 30.43 12.45 -13.77
C TYR A 439 30.78 13.40 -14.93
N GLY A 440 31.94 13.23 -15.53
CA GLY A 440 32.35 13.94 -16.74
C GLY A 440 32.31 15.48 -16.64
N ASP A 441 32.53 16.05 -15.46
CA ASP A 441 32.34 17.47 -15.13
C ASP A 441 33.64 18.19 -14.75
N LEU A 442 34.72 17.45 -14.44
CA LEU A 442 36.01 18.02 -14.06
C LEU A 442 37.03 17.95 -15.21
N THR A 443 37.85 19.00 -15.33
CA THR A 443 39.05 18.97 -16.18
C THR A 443 40.18 18.24 -15.48
N LYS A 444 41.23 17.90 -16.25
CA LYS A 444 42.45 17.27 -15.73
C LYS A 444 43.07 18.12 -14.61
N GLU A 445 43.12 19.43 -14.79
CA GLU A 445 43.69 20.38 -13.83
C GLU A 445 42.88 20.41 -12.54
N GLN A 446 41.54 20.36 -12.64
CA GLN A 446 40.66 20.31 -11.48
C GLN A 446 40.80 19.00 -10.69
N ILE A 447 41.04 17.86 -11.36
CA ILE A 447 41.30 16.58 -10.69
C ILE A 447 42.69 16.59 -10.04
N LEU A 448 43.72 17.05 -10.74
CA LEU A 448 45.07 17.21 -10.18
C LEU A 448 45.09 18.21 -9.02
N ALA A 449 44.11 19.11 -8.92
CA ALA A 449 43.91 20.03 -7.81
C ALA A 449 43.30 19.37 -6.54
N GLN A 450 42.87 18.11 -6.58
CA GLN A 450 42.44 17.31 -5.41
C GLN A 450 43.61 16.61 -4.68
N GLY A 451 43.41 16.14 -3.44
CA GLY A 451 44.43 15.53 -2.57
C GLY A 451 45.01 16.52 -1.54
N LYS A 452 44.23 16.88 -0.51
CA LYS A 452 44.59 17.86 0.53
C LYS A 452 45.77 17.43 1.43
N LEU A 453 45.94 16.14 1.70
CA LEU A 453 46.96 15.65 2.65
C LEU A 453 48.38 15.58 2.06
N ASN A 454 48.54 15.66 0.74
CA ASN A 454 49.83 15.44 0.08
C ASN A 454 50.54 16.72 -0.35
N ARG A 455 50.30 17.82 0.37
CA ARG A 455 51.00 19.10 0.21
C ARG A 455 52.25 19.07 1.08
N VAL A 456 53.39 18.77 0.48
CA VAL A 456 54.69 18.78 1.15
C VAL A 456 55.35 20.12 0.85
N ASN A 457 55.60 20.93 1.89
CA ASN A 457 56.37 22.16 1.72
C ASN A 457 57.86 21.84 1.83
N VAL A 458 58.60 22.05 0.75
CA VAL A 458 60.06 21.84 0.71
C VAL A 458 60.68 23.15 0.22
N PHE A 459 61.52 23.77 1.06
CA PHE A 459 62.21 25.04 0.78
C PHE A 459 61.29 26.23 0.41
N GLY A 460 60.06 26.28 0.91
CA GLY A 460 59.12 27.37 0.65
C GLY A 460 58.27 27.18 -0.61
N GLU A 461 58.49 26.10 -1.37
CA GLU A 461 57.63 25.67 -2.47
C GLU A 461 56.73 24.49 -2.03
N GLU A 462 55.45 24.57 -2.37
CA GLU A 462 54.45 23.56 -2.05
C GLU A 462 54.42 22.49 -3.15
N PHE A 463 54.97 21.31 -2.87
CA PHE A 463 54.94 20.15 -3.78
C PHE A 463 53.71 19.31 -3.50
N LYS A 464 53.06 18.86 -4.57
CA LYS A 464 51.87 18.04 -4.49
C LYS A 464 52.11 16.65 -5.04
N ILE A 465 51.95 15.63 -4.19
CA ILE A 465 52.07 14.23 -4.60
C ILE A 465 50.67 13.65 -4.68
N ASN A 466 50.16 13.29 -5.85
CA ASN A 466 48.91 12.54 -5.94
C ASN A 466 49.08 11.35 -6.89
N LEU A 467 48.27 10.32 -6.71
CA LEU A 467 48.31 9.10 -7.52
C LEU A 467 47.38 9.18 -8.75
N PHE A 468 46.97 10.39 -9.13
CA PHE A 468 46.18 10.62 -10.34
C PHE A 468 47.07 10.51 -11.58
N ASP A 469 47.10 9.31 -12.16
CA ASP A 469 47.91 9.01 -13.35
C ASP A 469 47.09 9.09 -14.64
N PHE A 470 47.15 10.23 -15.33
CA PHE A 470 46.50 10.46 -16.61
C PHE A 470 47.21 9.82 -17.82
N ASN A 471 48.34 9.13 -17.61
CA ASN A 471 49.00 8.38 -18.68
C ASN A 471 48.41 6.98 -18.85
N LYS A 472 47.61 6.52 -17.88
CA LYS A 472 46.87 5.26 -17.99
C LYS A 472 45.79 5.36 -19.06
N THR A 473 45.60 4.28 -19.80
CA THR A 473 44.40 4.11 -20.64
C THR A 473 43.18 3.82 -19.76
N VAL A 474 41.98 3.95 -20.36
CA VAL A 474 40.72 3.56 -19.71
C VAL A 474 40.80 2.10 -19.19
N ASP A 475 41.30 1.17 -19.99
CA ASP A 475 41.45 -0.23 -19.60
C ASP A 475 42.44 -0.41 -18.43
N GLN A 476 43.52 0.37 -18.38
CA GLN A 476 44.48 0.33 -17.27
C GLN A 476 43.90 0.91 -15.97
N HIS A 477 43.03 1.92 -16.08
CA HIS A 477 42.27 2.40 -14.93
C HIS A 477 41.28 1.35 -14.44
N PHE A 478 40.54 0.68 -15.33
CA PHE A 478 39.67 -0.43 -14.96
C PHE A 478 40.44 -1.60 -14.36
N ALA A 479 41.61 -1.95 -14.91
CA ALA A 479 42.48 -2.98 -14.33
C ALA A 479 42.94 -2.60 -12.91
N SER A 480 43.07 -1.30 -12.60
CA SER A 480 43.34 -0.84 -11.23
C SER A 480 42.14 -1.08 -10.30
N MET A 481 40.90 -0.91 -10.79
CA MET A 481 39.68 -1.25 -10.05
C MET A 481 39.46 -2.77 -9.93
N ASP A 482 39.80 -3.56 -10.96
CA ASP A 482 39.74 -5.02 -10.90
C ASP A 482 40.74 -5.55 -9.85
N ASN A 483 41.92 -4.93 -9.77
CA ASN A 483 42.91 -5.23 -8.73
C ASN A 483 42.35 -4.94 -7.34
N MET A 484 41.69 -3.79 -7.14
CA MET A 484 40.98 -3.49 -5.90
C MET A 484 39.99 -4.59 -5.55
N ALA A 485 39.07 -4.93 -6.46
CA ALA A 485 38.08 -5.97 -6.23
C ALA A 485 38.71 -7.33 -5.90
N PHE A 486 39.83 -7.69 -6.54
CA PHE A 486 40.58 -8.90 -6.22
C PHE A 486 41.12 -8.90 -4.79
N TRP A 487 41.65 -7.77 -4.29
CA TRP A 487 42.18 -7.69 -2.94
C TRP A 487 41.11 -7.60 -1.86
N THR A 488 39.94 -7.06 -2.20
CA THR A 488 38.93 -6.63 -1.22
C THR A 488 37.70 -7.52 -1.22
N ALA A 489 37.52 -8.39 -2.21
CA ALA A 489 36.34 -9.25 -2.32
C ALA A 489 36.69 -10.74 -2.29
N TRP A 490 36.31 -11.38 -1.19
CA TRP A 490 36.49 -12.80 -0.94
C TRP A 490 35.17 -13.41 -0.42
N GLY A 491 34.92 -14.68 -0.74
CA GLY A 491 33.72 -15.40 -0.27
C GLY A 491 32.48 -15.18 -1.15
N GLU A 492 31.30 -15.37 -0.57
CA GLU A 492 30.02 -15.46 -1.29
C GLU A 492 29.64 -14.18 -2.06
N TYR A 493 30.01 -13.01 -1.53
CA TYR A 493 29.63 -11.72 -2.08
C TYR A 493 30.62 -11.18 -3.13
N THR A 494 31.65 -11.95 -3.49
CA THR A 494 32.64 -11.58 -4.51
C THR A 494 32.01 -11.27 -5.87
N ALA A 495 30.94 -11.99 -6.23
CA ALA A 495 30.24 -11.74 -7.49
C ALA A 495 29.57 -10.36 -7.53
N LEU A 496 29.18 -9.80 -6.38
CA LEU A 496 28.46 -8.53 -6.31
C LEU A 496 29.34 -7.36 -6.76
N ILE A 497 30.61 -7.29 -6.32
CA ILE A 497 31.53 -6.23 -6.77
C ILE A 497 31.82 -6.34 -8.26
N GLN A 498 31.90 -7.56 -8.81
CA GLN A 498 32.12 -7.77 -10.24
C GLN A 498 30.92 -7.28 -11.06
N ILE A 499 29.70 -7.58 -10.63
CA ILE A 499 28.47 -7.06 -11.24
C ILE A 499 28.45 -5.53 -11.25
N MET A 500 28.86 -4.90 -10.14
CA MET A 500 28.94 -3.44 -10.03
C MET A 500 30.00 -2.84 -10.96
N LEU A 501 31.20 -3.42 -11.01
CA LEU A 501 32.27 -3.00 -11.92
C LEU A 501 31.88 -3.17 -13.39
N GLU A 502 31.22 -4.28 -13.73
CA GLU A 502 30.70 -4.50 -15.08
C GLU A 502 29.65 -3.46 -15.47
N LYS A 503 28.74 -3.12 -14.55
CA LYS A 503 27.75 -2.06 -14.77
C LYS A 503 28.40 -0.70 -14.99
N PHE A 504 29.40 -0.36 -14.16
CA PHE A 504 30.19 0.86 -14.31
C PHE A 504 30.93 0.88 -15.66
N ARG A 505 31.57 -0.23 -16.04
CA ARG A 505 32.30 -0.39 -17.31
C ARG A 505 31.38 -0.27 -18.54
N LYS A 506 30.14 -0.76 -18.45
CA LYS A 506 29.11 -0.58 -19.49
C LYS A 506 28.55 0.85 -19.56
N ASN A 507 28.93 1.71 -18.61
CA ASN A 507 28.49 3.10 -18.51
C ASN A 507 26.96 3.24 -18.44
N GLU A 508 26.30 2.31 -17.75
CA GLU A 508 24.84 2.30 -17.68
C GLU A 508 24.33 3.42 -16.76
N GLY A 509 24.80 3.53 -15.52
CA GLY A 509 24.20 4.43 -14.52
C GLY A 509 22.91 3.86 -13.91
N GLY A 510 22.08 4.71 -13.29
CA GLY A 510 20.74 4.37 -12.80
C GLY A 510 20.72 3.63 -11.46
N VAL A 511 19.78 2.71 -11.26
CA VAL A 511 19.68 1.91 -10.02
C VAL A 511 20.04 0.44 -10.29
N LEU A 512 21.01 -0.10 -9.53
CA LEU A 512 21.31 -1.52 -9.45
C LEU A 512 20.52 -2.17 -8.32
N ARG A 513 19.78 -3.23 -8.64
CA ARG A 513 19.10 -4.11 -7.69
C ARG A 513 19.58 -5.54 -7.93
N HIS A 514 19.94 -6.24 -6.86
CA HIS A 514 20.42 -7.62 -6.98
C HIS A 514 20.12 -8.43 -5.72
N GLU A 515 19.71 -9.70 -5.87
CA GLU A 515 19.37 -10.56 -4.73
C GLU A 515 20.55 -10.83 -3.79
N LEU A 516 21.78 -10.88 -4.31
CA LEU A 516 22.97 -10.97 -3.45
C LEU A 516 23.12 -9.76 -2.53
N LEU A 517 22.71 -8.56 -2.97
CA LEU A 517 22.75 -7.36 -2.14
C LEU A 517 21.67 -7.41 -1.04
N ASN A 518 20.46 -7.85 -1.40
CA ASN A 518 19.38 -8.09 -0.43
C ASN A 518 19.82 -9.10 0.64
N LYS A 519 20.42 -10.21 0.21
CA LYS A 519 20.95 -11.25 1.09
C LYS A 519 22.07 -10.71 1.99
N ALA A 520 23.02 -9.98 1.42
CA ALA A 520 24.15 -9.40 2.17
C ALA A 520 23.66 -8.53 3.33
N PHE A 521 22.74 -7.59 3.07
CA PHE A 521 22.17 -6.79 4.13
C PHE A 521 21.35 -7.60 5.12
N LEU A 522 20.49 -8.51 4.66
CA LEU A 522 19.64 -9.31 5.53
C LEU A 522 20.46 -10.13 6.55
N GLU A 523 21.59 -10.68 6.13
CA GLU A 523 22.45 -11.51 6.98
C GLU A 523 23.42 -10.70 7.85
N HIS A 524 23.64 -9.44 7.52
CA HIS A 524 24.66 -8.61 8.16
C HIS A 524 24.36 -8.33 9.64
N LYS A 525 25.44 -8.21 10.42
CA LYS A 525 25.37 -8.00 11.87
C LYS A 525 24.69 -6.68 12.23
N THR A 526 24.98 -5.58 11.52
CA THR A 526 24.34 -4.28 11.79
C THR A 526 22.84 -4.30 11.53
N THR A 527 22.37 -5.06 10.54
CA THR A 527 20.94 -5.28 10.32
C THR A 527 20.29 -6.02 11.48
N LYS A 528 20.92 -7.09 11.98
CA LYS A 528 20.43 -7.84 13.15
C LYS A 528 20.37 -6.96 14.39
N GLU A 529 21.40 -6.15 14.65
CA GLU A 529 21.41 -5.17 15.75
C GLU A 529 20.31 -4.12 15.62
N CYS A 530 20.09 -3.58 14.40
CA CYS A 530 19.02 -2.64 14.11
C CYS A 530 17.64 -3.25 14.39
N VAL A 531 17.40 -4.46 13.87
CA VAL A 531 16.15 -5.22 14.06
C VAL A 531 15.90 -5.50 15.54
N ASP A 532 16.91 -5.93 16.29
CA ASP A 532 16.82 -6.16 17.73
C ASP A 532 16.51 -4.88 18.50
N LYS A 533 17.05 -3.74 18.05
CA LYS A 533 16.76 -2.45 18.67
C LYS A 533 15.33 -2.00 18.39
N ILE A 534 14.86 -2.12 17.13
CA ILE A 534 13.46 -1.86 16.76
C ILE A 534 12.52 -2.75 17.57
N LYS A 535 12.83 -4.05 17.70
CA LYS A 535 12.07 -5.01 18.53
C LYS A 535 11.91 -4.52 19.96
N LYS A 536 13.02 -4.08 20.60
CA LYS A 536 13.00 -3.57 21.99
C LYS A 536 12.14 -2.31 22.13
N ILE A 537 12.33 -1.34 21.23
CA ILE A 537 11.55 -0.08 21.23
C ILE A 537 10.06 -0.38 21.08
N THR A 538 9.68 -1.21 20.10
CA THR A 538 8.29 -1.61 19.87
C THR A 538 7.70 -2.32 21.09
N ASN A 539 8.47 -3.21 21.74
CA ASN A 539 8.00 -3.89 22.95
C ASN A 539 7.72 -2.90 24.08
N GLU A 540 8.61 -1.93 24.31
CA GLU A 540 8.42 -0.89 25.32
C GLU A 540 7.19 -0.02 25.04
N LEU A 541 6.98 0.40 23.78
CA LEU A 541 5.81 1.14 23.36
C LEU A 541 4.51 0.35 23.61
N LEU A 542 4.51 -0.94 23.27
CA LEU A 542 3.37 -1.82 23.52
C LEU A 542 3.12 -2.03 25.02
N HIS A 543 4.16 -2.18 25.85
CA HIS A 543 3.96 -2.24 27.30
C HIS A 543 3.31 -0.95 27.83
N ASN A 544 3.76 0.22 27.36
CA ASN A 544 3.23 1.51 27.77
C ASN A 544 1.78 1.72 27.31
N ASN A 545 1.41 1.24 26.12
CA ASN A 545 0.07 1.41 25.56
C ASN A 545 -0.92 0.28 25.97
N GLY A 546 -0.48 -0.68 26.79
CA GLY A 546 -1.31 -1.82 27.22
C GLY A 546 -1.52 -2.88 26.12
N PHE A 547 -0.54 -3.02 25.23
CA PHE A 547 -0.53 -3.85 24.03
C PHE A 547 -1.67 -3.50 23.06
N LYS A 548 -2.09 -2.24 22.97
CA LYS A 548 -3.04 -1.78 21.94
C LYS A 548 -2.32 -1.62 20.60
N SER A 549 -3.10 -1.47 19.53
CA SER A 549 -2.57 -1.13 18.20
C SER A 549 -1.74 0.15 18.27
N LEU A 550 -0.67 0.24 17.48
CA LEU A 550 0.20 1.41 17.45
C LEU A 550 -0.54 2.62 16.86
N THR A 551 -0.56 3.71 17.61
CA THR A 551 -1.15 5.00 17.22
C THR A 551 -0.16 5.83 16.37
N LEU A 552 -0.62 6.95 15.80
CA LEU A 552 0.27 7.90 15.11
C LEU A 552 1.37 8.43 16.03
N GLU A 553 1.05 8.65 17.32
CA GLU A 553 2.02 9.08 18.32
C GLU A 553 3.06 7.98 18.58
N ASP A 554 2.64 6.72 18.69
CA ASP A 554 3.56 5.59 18.86
C ASP A 554 4.50 5.45 17.65
N LEU A 555 4.00 5.63 16.41
CA LEU A 555 4.84 5.59 15.21
C LEU A 555 5.81 6.78 15.13
N GLY A 556 5.38 7.96 15.57
CA GLY A 556 6.24 9.13 15.69
C GLY A 556 7.37 8.93 16.71
N GLU A 557 7.06 8.36 17.86
CA GLU A 557 8.06 8.01 18.88
C GLU A 557 8.99 6.90 18.40
N LEU A 558 8.47 5.89 17.72
CA LEU A 558 9.27 4.83 17.10
C LEU A 558 10.28 5.41 16.10
N ASN A 559 9.85 6.32 15.22
CA ASN A 559 10.73 7.01 14.28
C ASN A 559 11.86 7.77 14.99
N LEU A 560 11.51 8.55 16.01
CA LEU A 560 12.45 9.34 16.79
C LEU A 560 13.49 8.47 17.50
N ARG A 561 13.05 7.38 18.13
CA ARG A 561 13.91 6.46 18.88
C ARG A 561 14.80 5.61 17.96
N ILE A 562 14.29 5.18 16.80
CA ILE A 562 15.12 4.54 15.78
C ILE A 562 16.24 5.51 15.36
N SER A 563 15.90 6.76 15.07
CA SER A 563 16.89 7.77 14.65
C SER A 563 17.97 8.05 15.70
N LYS A 564 17.67 7.93 17.00
CA LYS A 564 18.59 8.28 18.09
C LYS A 564 19.35 7.09 18.65
N GLU A 565 18.71 5.92 18.68
CA GLU A 565 19.19 4.77 19.46
C GLU A 565 19.56 3.55 18.61
N ALA A 566 19.14 3.48 17.34
CA ALA A 566 19.44 2.35 16.46
C ALA A 566 20.63 2.66 15.53
N LYS A 567 21.54 1.70 15.39
CA LYS A 567 22.55 1.70 14.33
C LYS A 567 21.87 1.18 13.06
N LEU A 568 21.73 2.02 12.04
CA LEU A 568 21.13 1.61 10.77
C LEU A 568 22.01 0.57 10.05
N PRO A 569 21.42 -0.30 9.21
CA PRO A 569 22.19 -1.26 8.44
C PRO A 569 23.22 -0.55 7.55
N LYS A 570 24.46 -1.05 7.59
CA LYS A 570 25.61 -0.64 6.77
C LYS A 570 26.74 -1.67 6.94
N PHE A 571 27.71 -1.68 6.03
CA PHE A 571 28.87 -2.57 6.06
C PHE A 571 30.09 -1.82 6.64
N ASP A 572 30.19 -1.77 7.98
CA ASP A 572 31.23 -1.02 8.69
C ASP A 572 32.13 -1.90 9.61
N ASP A 573 32.12 -3.22 9.41
CA ASP A 573 32.96 -4.18 10.14
C ASP A 573 34.17 -4.64 9.25
N TRP A 574 34.47 -5.94 9.16
CA TRP A 574 35.56 -6.51 8.33
C TRP A 574 35.22 -6.57 6.83
N ASP A 575 34.18 -5.85 6.42
CA ASP A 575 33.52 -5.95 5.10
C ASP A 575 34.39 -5.44 3.95
N TRP A 576 35.46 -4.71 4.25
CA TRP A 576 36.45 -4.30 3.25
C TRP A 576 37.17 -5.49 2.61
N PHE A 577 37.14 -6.67 3.22
CA PHE A 577 37.77 -7.88 2.71
C PHE A 577 36.77 -8.95 2.23
N ASN A 578 35.46 -8.72 2.26
CA ASN A 578 34.47 -9.62 1.65
C ASN A 578 33.75 -8.98 0.44
N GLY A 579 34.19 -7.79 0.04
CA GLY A 579 33.68 -7.01 -1.08
C GLY A 579 32.59 -6.04 -0.69
N LEU A 580 31.87 -6.27 0.43
CA LEU A 580 30.70 -5.50 0.79
C LEU A 580 31.02 -4.05 1.16
N GLY A 581 32.15 -3.82 1.84
CA GLY A 581 32.61 -2.48 2.24
C GLY A 581 32.95 -1.56 1.06
N ILE A 582 33.18 -2.12 -0.14
CA ILE A 582 33.39 -1.35 -1.38
C ILE A 582 32.09 -1.15 -2.15
N THR A 583 31.18 -2.13 -2.06
CA THR A 583 29.87 -2.03 -2.72
C THR A 583 28.97 -0.97 -2.07
N ILE A 584 28.99 -0.90 -0.74
CA ILE A 584 28.22 0.04 0.08
C ILE A 584 29.05 0.30 1.35
N HIS A 585 29.62 1.50 1.48
CA HIS A 585 30.51 1.82 2.61
C HIS A 585 29.76 2.47 3.78
N ASP A 586 28.80 3.32 3.48
CA ASP A 586 27.81 3.88 4.41
C ASP A 586 26.43 3.76 3.74
N THR A 587 25.34 4.14 4.39
CA THR A 587 24.05 4.25 3.68
C THR A 587 23.70 5.70 3.40
N TYR A 588 23.40 6.01 2.13
CA TYR A 588 22.88 7.32 1.76
C TYR A 588 21.44 7.47 2.26
N SER A 589 20.51 6.61 1.86
CA SER A 589 19.10 6.74 2.24
C SER A 589 18.53 5.42 2.72
N THR A 590 17.93 5.41 3.90
CA THR A 590 17.22 4.25 4.46
C THR A 590 15.78 4.62 4.76
N LYS A 591 14.85 3.74 4.36
CA LYS A 591 13.48 3.68 4.84
C LYS A 591 13.22 2.32 5.50
N VAL A 592 12.50 2.32 6.61
CA VAL A 592 12.04 1.10 7.28
C VAL A 592 10.52 1.16 7.37
N TYR A 593 9.88 0.08 6.92
CA TYR A 593 8.44 -0.08 6.93
C TYR A 593 8.02 -1.20 7.88
N LEU A 594 6.85 -1.03 8.50
CA LEU A 594 6.08 -2.06 9.17
C LEU A 594 5.01 -2.56 8.19
N ASP A 595 5.26 -3.70 7.56
CA ASP A 595 4.39 -4.28 6.53
C ASP A 595 3.32 -5.22 7.10
N ASP A 596 3.63 -5.85 8.25
CA ASP A 596 2.70 -6.70 8.99
C ASP A 596 2.95 -6.50 10.49
N PHE A 597 1.87 -6.51 11.26
CA PHE A 597 1.88 -6.37 12.71
C PHE A 597 0.70 -7.15 13.30
N GLU A 598 0.99 -8.04 14.23
CA GLU A 598 0.01 -8.83 14.96
C GLU A 598 0.44 -8.94 16.43
N ILE A 599 -0.52 -8.80 17.33
CA ILE A 599 -0.33 -9.06 18.75
C ILE A 599 -0.95 -10.42 19.06
N ILE A 600 -0.12 -11.32 19.59
CA ILE A 600 -0.44 -12.71 19.88
C ILE A 600 -0.66 -12.84 21.39
N GLU A 601 -1.83 -13.34 21.80
CA GLU A 601 -2.11 -13.67 23.19
C GLU A 601 -1.91 -15.17 23.41
N THR A 602 -0.86 -15.54 24.15
CA THR A 602 -0.71 -16.91 24.67
C THR A 602 -1.43 -16.97 26.02
N GLY A 603 -2.11 -18.08 26.33
CA GLY A 603 -3.08 -18.15 27.43
C GLY A 603 -2.62 -17.67 28.84
N THR A 604 -3.62 -17.55 29.73
CA THR A 604 -3.61 -16.98 31.09
C THR A 604 -3.24 -15.50 31.20
N VAL A 605 -4.04 -14.81 32.03
CA VAL A 605 -4.18 -13.35 32.18
C VAL A 605 -2.98 -12.77 32.94
N SER A 606 -1.81 -12.73 32.33
CA SER A 606 -0.65 -11.98 32.81
C SER A 606 -0.17 -11.03 31.72
N PRO A 607 0.22 -9.78 32.03
CA PRO A 607 0.90 -8.90 31.08
C PRO A 607 2.16 -9.51 30.45
N HIS A 608 2.69 -10.60 31.03
CA HIS A 608 3.84 -11.36 30.56
C HIS A 608 3.51 -12.42 29.49
N SER A 609 2.23 -12.63 29.12
CA SER A 609 1.82 -13.64 28.14
C SER A 609 1.47 -13.09 26.76
N LYS A 610 1.55 -11.76 26.58
CA LYS A 610 1.33 -11.10 25.28
C LYS A 610 2.65 -10.98 24.52
N LYS A 611 2.62 -11.43 23.27
CA LYS A 611 3.72 -11.33 22.32
C LYS A 611 3.28 -10.54 21.11
N PHE A 612 4.22 -10.11 20.28
CA PHE A 612 3.91 -9.59 18.96
C PHE A 612 4.74 -10.29 17.90
N LYS A 613 4.20 -10.27 16.68
CA LYS A 613 4.87 -10.65 15.47
C LYS A 613 4.77 -9.48 14.50
N LEU A 614 5.87 -9.13 13.88
CA LEU A 614 5.91 -8.06 12.89
C LEU A 614 6.82 -8.39 11.72
N ARG A 615 6.53 -7.79 10.57
CA ARG A 615 7.37 -7.85 9.38
C ARG A 615 7.95 -6.47 9.10
N LEU A 616 9.27 -6.37 9.22
CA LEU A 616 10.01 -5.17 8.82
C LEU A 616 10.45 -5.31 7.38
N THR A 617 10.31 -4.24 6.60
CA THR A 617 10.87 -4.13 5.25
C THR A 617 11.83 -2.96 5.21
N PHE A 618 13.05 -3.22 4.79
CA PHE A 618 14.10 -2.22 4.64
C PHE A 618 14.24 -1.89 3.16
N GLN A 619 14.22 -0.61 2.84
CA GLN A 619 14.66 -0.08 1.56
C GLN A 619 15.88 0.78 1.83
N ILE A 620 17.01 0.41 1.24
CA ILE A 620 18.31 1.04 1.51
C ILE A 620 18.95 1.39 0.18
N GLN A 621 19.44 2.62 0.09
CA GLN A 621 20.18 3.12 -1.04
C GLN A 621 21.53 3.68 -0.61
N ASP A 622 22.55 3.40 -1.43
CA ASP A 622 23.87 4.02 -1.38
C ASP A 622 24.37 4.29 -2.80
N HIS A 623 25.42 5.09 -2.94
CA HIS A 623 25.95 5.48 -4.24
C HIS A 623 27.24 4.74 -4.56
N PHE A 624 27.29 4.11 -5.72
CA PHE A 624 28.53 3.64 -6.33
C PHE A 624 29.16 4.79 -7.10
N GLY A 625 29.82 5.69 -6.38
CA GLY A 625 30.53 6.83 -6.92
C GLY A 625 31.38 7.52 -5.86
N LEU A 626 32.30 8.38 -6.30
CA LEU A 626 33.21 9.10 -5.41
C LEU A 626 32.93 10.59 -5.43
N ASP A 627 32.76 11.19 -4.26
CA ASP A 627 32.72 12.64 -4.11
C ASP A 627 34.13 13.25 -4.06
N THR A 628 34.20 14.57 -4.16
CA THR A 628 35.46 15.31 -4.04
C THR A 628 36.09 15.20 -2.65
N ASP A 629 35.31 14.99 -1.60
CA ASP A 629 35.81 14.85 -0.23
C ASP A 629 36.44 13.47 0.03
N ASP A 630 36.06 12.43 -0.73
CA ASP A 630 36.63 11.09 -0.67
C ASP A 630 38.11 11.12 -1.03
N VAL A 631 38.48 11.89 -2.05
CA VAL A 631 39.88 12.08 -2.49
C VAL A 631 40.55 13.29 -1.82
N ASN A 632 40.01 13.78 -0.71
CA ASN A 632 40.53 14.91 0.04
C ASN A 632 40.44 14.70 1.57
N GLY A 633 41.49 14.18 2.18
CA GLY A 633 41.59 14.14 3.65
C GLY A 633 41.04 12.89 4.31
N LYS A 634 40.66 11.86 3.53
CA LYS A 634 40.23 10.54 4.02
C LYS A 634 41.26 9.44 3.78
N GLY A 635 42.37 9.72 3.08
CA GLY A 635 43.44 8.77 2.78
C GLY A 635 43.19 7.92 1.52
N PHE A 636 42.04 8.08 0.86
CA PHE A 636 41.76 7.40 -0.41
C PHE A 636 42.60 7.99 -1.56
N GLU A 637 43.08 9.22 -1.42
CA GLU A 637 44.02 9.86 -2.37
C GLU A 637 45.37 9.13 -2.49
N ASP A 638 45.71 8.27 -1.52
CA ASP A 638 46.96 7.50 -1.47
C ASP A 638 46.81 6.07 -2.04
N LEU A 639 45.64 5.76 -2.62
CA LEU A 639 45.36 4.46 -3.21
C LEU A 639 45.10 4.60 -4.72
N THR A 640 45.94 3.95 -5.53
CA THR A 640 45.90 4.05 -6.99
C THR A 640 44.54 3.67 -7.62
N TRP A 641 43.79 2.78 -6.97
CA TRP A 641 42.47 2.36 -7.44
C TRP A 641 41.39 3.44 -7.23
N PHE A 642 41.42 4.20 -6.13
CA PHE A 642 40.48 5.29 -5.88
C PHE A 642 40.77 6.47 -6.82
N CYS A 643 42.06 6.78 -7.05
CA CYS A 643 42.43 7.76 -8.07
C CYS A 643 42.00 7.34 -9.48
N SER A 644 42.09 6.05 -9.83
CA SER A 644 41.64 5.55 -11.13
C SER A 644 40.12 5.59 -11.27
N TRP A 645 39.38 5.22 -10.23
CA TRP A 645 37.92 5.35 -10.18
C TRP A 645 37.50 6.81 -10.34
N PHE A 646 38.08 7.72 -9.57
CA PHE A 646 37.76 9.15 -9.65
C PHE A 646 38.07 9.75 -11.04
N ILE A 647 39.16 9.33 -11.69
CA ILE A 647 39.45 9.73 -13.08
C ILE A 647 38.39 9.16 -14.04
N LEU A 648 38.08 7.87 -13.97
CA LEU A 648 37.06 7.25 -14.84
C LEU A 648 35.71 7.96 -14.72
N GLN A 649 35.30 8.30 -13.50
CA GLN A 649 34.02 8.95 -13.22
C GLN A 649 34.02 10.44 -13.60
N ARG A 650 34.92 11.24 -13.02
CA ARG A 650 34.80 12.70 -12.99
C ARG A 650 35.47 13.38 -14.19
N TYR A 651 36.41 12.73 -14.87
CA TYR A 651 37.16 13.34 -15.96
C TYR A 651 36.29 13.52 -17.21
N LYS A 652 36.16 14.76 -17.70
CA LYS A 652 35.32 15.14 -18.86
C LYS A 652 35.41 14.19 -20.07
N PRO A 653 36.60 13.78 -20.53
CA PRO A 653 36.71 12.86 -21.67
C PRO A 653 36.28 11.41 -21.40
N TYR A 654 36.14 10.98 -20.14
CA TYR A 654 35.74 9.62 -19.78
C TYR A 654 34.28 9.57 -19.34
N GLY A 655 33.94 10.27 -18.25
CA GLY A 655 32.55 10.45 -17.81
C GLY A 655 31.78 9.16 -17.58
N PHE A 656 32.40 8.13 -17.01
CA PHE A 656 31.69 6.90 -16.62
C PHE A 656 30.68 7.20 -15.49
N LYS A 657 29.44 6.77 -15.68
CA LYS A 657 28.30 7.11 -14.82
C LYS A 657 28.33 6.31 -13.51
N PRO A 658 28.32 6.96 -12.35
CA PRO A 658 28.00 6.30 -11.09
C PRO A 658 26.55 5.83 -11.10
N PHE A 659 26.18 5.01 -10.13
CA PHE A 659 24.80 4.49 -10.01
C PHE A 659 24.43 4.27 -8.55
N ILE A 660 23.13 4.17 -8.29
CA ILE A 660 22.59 3.87 -6.96
C ILE A 660 22.54 2.36 -6.78
N ASN A 661 23.04 1.86 -5.65
CA ASN A 661 22.81 0.51 -5.19
C ASN A 661 21.56 0.49 -4.32
N GLU A 662 20.54 -0.30 -4.67
CA GLU A 662 19.33 -0.44 -3.86
C GLU A 662 19.14 -1.87 -3.36
N ALA A 663 19.00 -2.00 -2.05
CA ALA A 663 18.56 -3.21 -1.38
C ALA A 663 17.11 -3.06 -0.90
N ASN A 664 16.30 -4.09 -1.13
CA ASN A 664 14.94 -4.18 -0.62
C ASN A 664 14.69 -5.60 -0.09
N PHE A 665 14.59 -5.72 1.23
CA PHE A 665 14.44 -7.02 1.90
C PHE A 665 13.54 -6.91 3.12
N SER A 666 12.94 -8.04 3.50
CA SER A 666 12.05 -8.13 4.65
C SER A 666 12.52 -9.17 5.64
N THR A 667 12.22 -8.94 6.92
CA THR A 667 12.47 -9.91 7.99
C THR A 667 11.32 -9.97 8.98
N TRP A 668 11.07 -11.16 9.52
CA TRP A 668 10.08 -11.37 10.57
C TRP A 668 10.73 -11.23 11.94
N VAL A 669 10.03 -10.56 12.84
CA VAL A 669 10.45 -10.32 14.22
C VAL A 669 9.35 -10.80 15.14
N GLU A 670 9.70 -11.61 16.12
CA GLU A 670 8.78 -12.09 17.15
C GLU A 670 9.34 -11.72 18.53
N SER A 671 8.48 -11.29 19.45
CA SER A 671 8.86 -10.83 20.80
C SER A 671 9.26 -11.95 21.75
#